data_AF-A0A519U3U3-F1
#
_entry.id   AF-A0A519U3U3-F1
#
_cell.length_a   1.000
_cell.length_b   1.000
_cell.length_c   1.000
_cell.angle_alpha   90.00
_cell.angle_beta   90.00
_cell.angle_gamma   90.00
#
_symmetry.space_group_name_H-M   'P 1'
#
loop_
_entity.id
_entity.type
_entity.pdbx_description
1 polymer ?
#
loop_
_entity_poly.entity_id
_entity_poly.type
_entity_poly.pdbx_seq_one_letter_code
_entity_poly.pdbx_strand_id
1 'polypeptide(L)'
;MQKRLTFLFLACATFAYAQKKPLDHSVYDTWESVGSKQFSKDGNWAAYSINQQEGDANLYFQHSANSQKLKISRGVATSGFGGSGSLFSPDSKFAAFAIKPWQKDSRMAKIKKKKPDELTKDTLGIVNLTTLAVTKIPRVKSFKFPENGLALLAYNLEKPLDTTKKRPTPTPSTELKNDDFQLLIADDEPFSAAKEGTDLVLKNLTTGVERVFKYVNDYSFSKDGKQMIFTSSGSKKDKTVQQGVFLLNTTTGVVKTLVKGKGNFKGFIFDEDSEHIAFLGETSPEKAEIKDFNVYYSSLTLDSAQILVDKDIDGMPEKFAVSGDGRLNFSKDGAKLFFGIAPIKKPKDTTLIDFENAKLDIWGYKDDYLQPMQIRNADRESKRTYMTVIDVYGEAKIVPLTDYKLPEATLVNEGNAAFLLGSTDYGNRIPSQWTGGSVRDYYLIDVKTAARKKVLESFSGNVSASPEGNYLIYYDKKSMLWNTYQVATGKTTALNTGMQVKFFNEENDVPDDPNSYGLAGWTEGDKAVLLYDRYDIWQFAPDGKSAPKNLTNGIGRTNNLTFRVERLDPDSRSFGKKDVLLLDAVNNTTKENGFYRKAINDNKNPELIVMADTKFSPVVKAKNAEIYLFDKGNYSTSPEIFISKDLKTATKIASTNPQQSNYNWGTAELVKWTTPKGFKSEGVLYKPEDFDPNKKYPMIVYFYEKLSDGLYSYKAPAPSASSINIPYFVSNGYLVFTPDISYETGHPGKSAEEFINSGVEALKKNAWVDGTKIGIQGQSWGGYQVAHLITATNMYAAAWAGAPVSNMTSAYGGIRWDSGMNRQFQYEKTQSRIGATLWEKPELYIENSPLFHLPKVNTPVVIMSNDADGAVPWYQGIEMFTGLKRLGKPVWLLNYNNEAHNLVQRQNRKDIQIRLGQFFDYYLKGAKAPVWLASGIPATEKGKTWGFELTDEKP
;
A
#
# COMPACT_ATOMS: atom_id res chain seq x y z
N MET A 1 -1.80 -61.32 -69.32
CA MET A 1 -1.43 -59.92 -68.98
C MET A 1 -2.08 -59.56 -67.65
N GLN A 2 -1.31 -59.57 -66.55
CA GLN A 2 -1.81 -59.25 -65.20
C GLN A 2 -1.95 -57.74 -65.01
N LYS A 3 -3.14 -57.29 -64.60
CA LYS A 3 -3.39 -55.90 -64.18
C LYS A 3 -3.33 -55.80 -62.66
N ARG A 4 -2.52 -54.85 -62.19
CA ARG A 4 -2.42 -54.39 -60.80
C ARG A 4 -3.69 -53.62 -60.43
N LEU A 5 -4.23 -53.87 -59.25
CA LEU A 5 -5.20 -52.99 -58.58
C LEU A 5 -4.64 -52.69 -57.18
N THR A 6 -4.31 -51.42 -56.96
CA THR A 6 -3.79 -50.91 -55.69
C THR A 6 -4.95 -50.30 -54.91
N PHE A 7 -5.25 -50.81 -53.72
CA PHE A 7 -6.17 -50.17 -52.77
C PHE A 7 -5.37 -49.25 -51.83
N LEU A 8 -5.77 -47.98 -51.78
CA LEU A 8 -5.22 -46.97 -50.87
C LEU A 8 -6.13 -46.90 -49.62
N PHE A 9 -5.59 -47.20 -48.43
CA PHE A 9 -6.27 -46.97 -47.15
C PHE A 9 -5.90 -45.57 -46.63
N LEU A 10 -6.89 -44.68 -46.52
CA LEU A 10 -6.74 -43.35 -45.90
C LEU A 10 -7.06 -43.49 -44.41
N ALA A 11 -6.06 -43.30 -43.54
CA ALA A 11 -6.25 -43.25 -42.08
C ALA A 11 -6.44 -41.79 -41.65
N CYS A 12 -7.68 -41.40 -41.33
CA CYS A 12 -7.98 -40.13 -40.67
C CYS A 12 -7.64 -40.23 -39.18
N ALA A 13 -6.57 -39.56 -38.74
CA ALA A 13 -6.29 -39.36 -37.32
C ALA A 13 -7.17 -38.21 -36.79
N THR A 14 -8.24 -38.54 -36.07
CA THR A 14 -9.01 -37.56 -35.29
C THR A 14 -8.29 -37.28 -33.97
N PHE A 15 -7.68 -36.11 -33.83
CA PHE A 15 -7.21 -35.61 -32.54
C PHE A 15 -8.41 -35.09 -31.75
N ALA A 16 -8.88 -35.85 -30.77
CA ALA A 16 -9.82 -35.35 -29.76
C ALA A 16 -9.04 -34.52 -28.74
N TYR A 17 -9.15 -33.19 -28.79
CA TYR A 17 -8.68 -32.32 -27.70
C TYR A 17 -9.62 -32.48 -26.51
N ALA A 18 -9.09 -32.89 -25.36
CA ALA A 18 -9.86 -32.93 -24.10
C ALA A 18 -10.29 -31.51 -23.72
N GLN A 19 -11.58 -31.33 -23.40
CA GLN A 19 -12.11 -30.03 -22.97
C GLN A 19 -11.46 -29.62 -21.65
N LYS A 20 -10.92 -28.39 -21.59
CA LYS A 20 -10.33 -27.84 -20.37
C LYS A 20 -11.38 -27.69 -19.29
N LYS A 21 -10.99 -27.90 -18.02
CA LYS A 21 -11.93 -27.83 -16.89
C LYS A 21 -12.20 -26.38 -16.45
N PRO A 22 -13.39 -26.07 -15.92
CA PRO A 22 -13.64 -24.76 -15.30
C PRO A 22 -12.81 -24.59 -14.02
N LEU A 23 -12.54 -23.35 -13.63
CA LEU A 23 -11.94 -23.00 -12.34
C LEU A 23 -12.92 -23.31 -11.21
N ASP A 24 -12.39 -23.83 -10.11
CA ASP A 24 -13.11 -24.00 -8.85
C ASP A 24 -12.41 -23.21 -7.74
N HIS A 25 -13.02 -23.13 -6.55
CA HIS A 25 -12.45 -22.38 -5.42
C HIS A 25 -11.20 -23.02 -4.80
N SER A 26 -10.82 -24.25 -5.18
CA SER A 26 -9.64 -24.94 -4.64
C SER A 26 -8.34 -24.39 -5.23
N VAL A 27 -8.38 -23.76 -6.40
CA VAL A 27 -7.19 -23.24 -7.11
C VAL A 27 -6.51 -22.07 -6.40
N TYR A 28 -7.25 -21.38 -5.52
CA TYR A 28 -6.84 -20.10 -4.96
C TYR A 28 -5.52 -20.16 -4.20
N ASP A 29 -5.31 -21.20 -3.40
CA ASP A 29 -4.19 -21.24 -2.47
C ASP A 29 -2.85 -21.38 -3.20
N THR A 30 -2.82 -22.22 -4.25
CA THR A 30 -1.62 -22.52 -5.03
C THR A 30 -1.31 -21.51 -6.12
N TRP A 31 -2.23 -20.59 -6.42
CA TRP A 31 -2.02 -19.62 -7.50
C TRP A 31 -0.89 -18.66 -7.15
N GLU A 32 0.03 -18.51 -8.09
CA GLU A 32 1.28 -17.79 -7.92
C GLU A 32 1.15 -16.33 -8.33
N SER A 33 1.98 -15.48 -7.72
CA SER A 33 2.22 -14.10 -8.13
C SER A 33 3.70 -13.79 -8.11
N VAL A 34 4.12 -12.84 -8.94
CA VAL A 34 5.47 -12.28 -8.89
C VAL A 34 5.57 -11.37 -7.67
N GLY A 35 6.57 -11.60 -6.82
CA GLY A 35 6.86 -10.78 -5.65
C GLY A 35 7.93 -9.72 -5.90
N SER A 36 8.69 -9.40 -4.86
CA SER A 36 9.78 -8.42 -4.94
C SER A 36 10.86 -8.87 -5.92
N LYS A 37 11.45 -7.87 -6.58
CA LYS A 37 12.51 -7.99 -7.60
C LYS A 37 13.66 -7.06 -7.19
N GLN A 38 14.90 -7.54 -7.28
CA GLN A 38 16.11 -6.76 -7.00
C GLN A 38 17.24 -7.19 -7.93
N PHE A 39 18.22 -6.32 -8.13
CA PHE A 39 19.48 -6.64 -8.78
C PHE A 39 20.65 -6.49 -7.81
N SER A 40 21.70 -7.29 -8.02
CA SER A 40 23.03 -6.95 -7.55
C SER A 40 23.48 -5.62 -8.16
N LYS A 41 24.36 -4.86 -7.48
CA LYS A 41 24.75 -3.52 -7.96
C LYS A 41 25.37 -3.57 -9.35
N ASP A 42 26.13 -4.61 -9.65
CA ASP A 42 26.77 -4.86 -10.96
C ASP A 42 25.81 -5.42 -12.03
N GLY A 43 24.57 -5.78 -11.68
CA GLY A 43 23.57 -6.33 -12.59
C GLY A 43 23.80 -7.78 -13.02
N ASN A 44 24.80 -8.48 -12.48
CA ASN A 44 25.08 -9.88 -12.84
C ASN A 44 24.06 -10.87 -12.27
N TRP A 45 23.41 -10.53 -11.15
CA TRP A 45 22.43 -11.37 -10.48
C TRP A 45 21.10 -10.65 -10.28
N ALA A 46 20.03 -11.24 -10.82
CA ALA A 46 18.65 -10.88 -10.50
C ALA A 46 18.13 -11.75 -9.35
N ALA A 47 17.54 -11.13 -8.34
CA ALA A 47 16.76 -11.80 -7.32
C ALA A 47 15.27 -11.51 -7.50
N TYR A 48 14.43 -12.56 -7.47
CA TYR A 48 12.98 -12.40 -7.54
C TYR A 48 12.26 -13.49 -6.75
N SER A 49 11.07 -13.16 -6.24
CA SER A 49 10.21 -14.13 -5.54
C SER A 49 9.01 -14.53 -6.39
N ILE A 50 8.61 -15.79 -6.28
CA ILE A 50 7.32 -16.30 -6.75
C ILE A 50 6.56 -16.78 -5.51
N ASN A 51 5.41 -16.17 -5.26
CA ASN A 51 4.64 -16.35 -4.03
C ASN A 51 3.33 -17.06 -4.33
N GLN A 52 2.97 -18.06 -3.55
CA GLN A 52 1.62 -18.61 -3.53
C GLN A 52 0.73 -17.73 -2.65
N GLN A 53 -0.59 -17.69 -2.91
CA GLN A 53 -1.50 -16.95 -2.04
C GLN A 53 -1.55 -17.54 -0.62
N GLU A 54 -1.60 -18.86 -0.53
CA GLU A 54 -1.47 -19.62 0.71
C GLU A 54 -0.47 -20.74 0.43
N GLY A 55 0.77 -20.53 0.87
CA GLY A 55 1.83 -21.50 0.65
C GLY A 55 3.19 -20.92 1.01
N ASP A 56 4.20 -21.65 0.57
CA ASP A 56 5.58 -21.26 0.76
C ASP A 56 6.09 -20.50 -0.47
N ALA A 57 6.65 -19.31 -0.26
CA ALA A 57 7.31 -18.55 -1.31
C ALA A 57 8.57 -19.25 -1.83
N ASN A 58 8.96 -18.94 -3.07
CA ASN A 58 10.24 -19.36 -3.63
C ASN A 58 11.04 -18.13 -4.04
N LEU A 59 12.25 -18.00 -3.52
CA LEU A 59 13.21 -17.00 -3.93
C LEU A 59 14.15 -17.59 -4.98
N TYR A 60 14.40 -16.84 -6.05
CA TYR A 60 15.29 -17.23 -7.12
C TYR A 60 16.43 -16.22 -7.24
N PHE A 61 17.64 -16.73 -7.42
CA PHE A 61 18.80 -15.98 -7.91
C PHE A 61 19.12 -16.45 -9.31
N GLN A 62 19.02 -15.56 -10.29
CA GLN A 62 19.26 -15.85 -11.70
C GLN A 62 20.44 -15.01 -12.18
N HIS A 63 21.43 -15.66 -12.77
CA HIS A 63 22.51 -14.95 -13.44
C HIS A 63 21.98 -14.31 -14.72
N SER A 64 22.36 -13.06 -14.98
CA SER A 64 21.78 -12.24 -16.05
C SER A 64 22.26 -12.61 -17.46
N ALA A 65 23.44 -13.23 -17.59
CA ALA A 65 24.06 -13.52 -18.89
C ALA A 65 23.97 -15.00 -19.33
N ASN A 66 23.49 -15.91 -18.47
CA ASN A 66 23.42 -17.34 -18.77
C ASN A 66 22.26 -18.01 -18.00
N SER A 67 22.12 -19.32 -18.11
CA SER A 67 21.03 -20.09 -17.49
C SER A 67 21.27 -20.46 -16.02
N GLN A 68 22.37 -20.02 -15.40
CA GLN A 68 22.68 -20.35 -14.01
C GLN A 68 21.61 -19.78 -13.07
N LYS A 69 20.98 -20.66 -12.30
CA LYS A 69 19.83 -20.34 -11.45
C LYS A 69 19.91 -21.10 -10.14
N LEU A 70 19.59 -20.43 -9.04
CA LEU A 70 19.44 -21.02 -7.72
C LEU A 70 18.03 -20.76 -7.20
N LYS A 71 17.32 -21.83 -6.84
CA LYS A 71 16.01 -21.76 -6.17
C LYS A 71 16.16 -22.01 -4.68
N ILE A 72 15.62 -21.11 -3.88
CA ILE A 72 15.52 -21.24 -2.43
C ILE A 72 14.05 -21.35 -2.04
N SER A 73 13.64 -22.57 -1.66
CA SER A 73 12.31 -22.81 -1.09
C SER A 73 12.16 -22.09 0.25
N ARG A 74 11.01 -21.43 0.45
CA ARG A 74 10.65 -20.59 1.60
C ARG A 74 11.50 -19.33 1.76
N GLY A 75 12.36 -19.03 0.80
CA GLY A 75 13.14 -17.79 0.80
C GLY A 75 12.23 -16.58 0.51
N VAL A 76 12.46 -15.47 1.22
CA VAL A 76 11.76 -14.20 0.98
C VAL A 76 12.76 -13.12 0.58
N ALA A 77 12.40 -12.32 -0.43
CA ALA A 77 13.22 -11.23 -0.94
C ALA A 77 12.99 -9.93 -0.14
N THR A 78 13.28 -9.99 1.17
CA THR A 78 13.31 -8.84 2.10
C THR A 78 14.62 -8.86 2.89
N SER A 79 15.23 -7.70 3.14
CA SER A 79 16.37 -7.61 4.06
C SER A 79 15.87 -7.71 5.50
N GLY A 80 16.32 -8.72 6.24
CA GLY A 80 15.78 -9.00 7.56
C GLY A 80 14.38 -9.62 7.54
N PHE A 81 13.88 -9.97 8.73
CA PHE A 81 12.57 -10.60 8.91
C PHE A 81 11.43 -9.56 8.92
N GLY A 82 11.51 -8.55 8.05
CA GLY A 82 10.53 -7.45 7.94
C GLY A 82 11.09 -6.08 7.47
N GLY A 83 12.36 -5.98 7.08
CA GLY A 83 12.98 -4.71 6.66
C GLY A 83 13.05 -4.51 5.15
N SER A 84 13.10 -3.25 4.73
CA SER A 84 13.38 -2.81 3.36
C SER A 84 14.88 -2.51 3.20
N GLY A 85 15.56 -3.24 2.31
CA GLY A 85 17.00 -3.13 2.12
C GLY A 85 17.50 -4.17 1.11
N SER A 86 18.75 -4.03 0.70
CA SER A 86 19.37 -4.89 -0.30
C SER A 86 19.54 -6.32 0.21
N LEU A 87 19.17 -7.30 -0.62
CA LEU A 87 19.52 -8.70 -0.40
C LEU A 87 21.00 -8.98 -0.69
N PHE A 88 21.62 -8.16 -1.54
CA PHE A 88 22.97 -8.35 -2.03
C PHE A 88 23.98 -7.61 -1.16
N SER A 89 25.14 -8.22 -0.95
CA SER A 89 26.30 -7.55 -0.38
C SER A 89 26.76 -6.40 -1.28
N PRO A 90 27.46 -5.38 -0.73
CA PRO A 90 27.95 -4.25 -1.52
C PRO A 90 28.80 -4.62 -2.73
N ASP A 91 29.58 -5.70 -2.62
CA ASP A 91 30.46 -6.22 -3.68
C ASP A 91 29.75 -7.15 -4.68
N SER A 92 28.44 -7.35 -4.53
CA SER A 92 27.60 -8.20 -5.40
C SER A 92 27.96 -9.69 -5.42
N LYS A 93 28.84 -10.17 -4.52
CA LYS A 93 29.27 -11.58 -4.48
C LYS A 93 28.44 -12.47 -3.56
N PHE A 94 27.68 -11.88 -2.66
CA PHE A 94 26.87 -12.60 -1.68
C PHE A 94 25.45 -12.07 -1.64
N ALA A 95 24.54 -12.91 -1.15
CA ALA A 95 23.20 -12.50 -0.77
C ALA A 95 22.77 -13.08 0.58
N ALA A 96 21.99 -12.32 1.34
CA ALA A 96 21.41 -12.74 2.61
C ALA A 96 19.89 -12.54 2.59
N PHE A 97 19.14 -13.53 3.06
CA PHE A 97 17.68 -13.54 3.02
C PHE A 97 17.11 -14.38 4.17
N ALA A 98 15.84 -14.15 4.48
CA ALA A 98 15.09 -14.98 5.40
C ALA A 98 14.51 -16.22 4.70
N ILE A 99 14.53 -17.36 5.39
CA ILE A 99 13.84 -18.60 5.02
C ILE A 99 12.76 -18.84 6.07
N LYS A 100 11.50 -18.71 5.68
CA LYS A 100 10.34 -18.88 6.58
C LYS A 100 10.14 -20.34 6.96
N PRO A 101 9.59 -20.67 8.15
CA PRO A 101 9.10 -22.01 8.46
C PRO A 101 8.08 -22.49 7.43
N TRP A 102 7.94 -23.79 7.27
CA TRP A 102 6.89 -24.35 6.42
C TRP A 102 5.52 -23.83 6.87
N GLN A 103 4.72 -23.36 5.92
CA GLN A 103 3.40 -22.82 6.22
C GLN A 103 2.52 -23.85 6.95
N LYS A 104 2.58 -25.13 6.54
CA LYS A 104 1.87 -26.24 7.20
C LYS A 104 2.26 -26.39 8.68
N ASP A 105 3.54 -26.23 9.02
CA ASP A 105 4.04 -26.40 10.38
C ASP A 105 3.60 -25.21 11.24
N SER A 106 3.67 -24.01 10.69
CA SER A 106 3.15 -22.79 11.30
C SER A 106 1.64 -22.88 11.56
N ARG A 107 0.87 -23.40 10.60
CA ARG A 107 -0.57 -23.66 10.75
C ARG A 107 -0.85 -24.70 11.84
N MET A 108 -0.15 -25.83 11.83
CA MET A 108 -0.30 -26.86 12.86
C MET A 108 0.11 -26.36 14.24
N ALA A 109 1.12 -25.50 14.34
CA ALA A 109 1.51 -24.87 15.60
C ALA A 109 0.40 -23.97 16.15
N LYS A 110 -0.27 -23.17 15.29
CA LYS A 110 -1.46 -22.38 15.65
C LYS A 110 -2.62 -23.26 16.11
N ILE A 111 -2.93 -24.33 15.37
CA ILE A 111 -3.98 -25.31 15.75
C ILE A 111 -3.69 -25.93 17.13
N LYS A 112 -2.41 -26.25 17.40
CA LYS A 112 -1.96 -26.79 18.68
C LYS A 112 -1.78 -25.72 19.78
N LYS A 113 -2.11 -24.45 19.50
CA LYS A 113 -1.94 -23.29 20.40
C LYS A 113 -0.54 -23.22 21.04
N LYS A 114 0.51 -23.51 20.26
CA LYS A 114 1.91 -23.45 20.72
C LYS A 114 2.28 -22.02 21.16
N LYS A 115 3.13 -21.91 22.18
CA LYS A 115 3.63 -20.62 22.66
C LYS A 115 4.63 -20.01 21.66
N PRO A 116 4.83 -18.67 21.63
CA PRO A 116 5.71 -18.01 20.67
C PRO A 116 7.15 -18.51 20.63
N ASP A 117 7.70 -18.99 21.76
CA ASP A 117 9.02 -19.57 21.90
C ASP A 117 9.13 -21.01 21.36
N GLU A 118 8.01 -21.72 21.25
CA GLU A 118 7.88 -23.06 20.68
C GLU A 118 7.62 -23.07 19.17
N LEU A 119 7.37 -21.89 18.59
CA LEU A 119 7.18 -21.74 17.15
C LEU A 119 8.52 -21.92 16.43
N THR A 120 8.51 -22.68 15.34
CA THR A 120 9.64 -22.72 14.41
C THR A 120 9.94 -21.31 13.95
N LYS A 121 11.19 -20.89 14.07
CA LYS A 121 11.64 -19.54 13.73
C LYS A 121 12.18 -19.48 12.33
N ASP A 122 12.23 -18.27 11.81
CA ASP A 122 12.84 -18.02 10.52
C ASP A 122 14.35 -18.35 10.58
N THR A 123 14.90 -18.75 9.44
CA THR A 123 16.31 -19.11 9.27
C THR A 123 16.98 -18.10 8.35
N LEU A 124 18.16 -17.63 8.69
CA LEU A 124 18.98 -16.82 7.78
C LEU A 124 19.62 -17.73 6.73
N GLY A 125 19.39 -17.44 5.45
CA GLY A 125 20.15 -18.02 4.35
C GLY A 125 21.20 -17.05 3.85
N ILE A 126 22.42 -17.53 3.64
CA ILE A 126 23.52 -16.79 3.01
C ILE A 126 23.96 -17.56 1.78
N VAL A 127 23.99 -16.90 0.63
CA VAL A 127 24.42 -17.47 -0.65
C VAL A 127 25.71 -16.81 -1.08
N ASN A 128 26.70 -17.62 -1.44
CA ASN A 128 27.85 -17.17 -2.24
C ASN A 128 27.45 -17.29 -3.71
N LEU A 129 27.33 -16.17 -4.43
CA LEU A 129 26.79 -16.15 -5.79
C LEU A 129 27.81 -16.66 -6.83
N THR A 130 29.11 -16.67 -6.51
CA THR A 130 30.14 -17.25 -7.37
C THR A 130 30.09 -18.78 -7.38
N THR A 131 29.86 -19.40 -6.22
CA THR A 131 29.87 -20.86 -6.06
C THR A 131 28.47 -21.49 -5.96
N LEU A 132 27.44 -20.66 -5.77
CA LEU A 132 26.07 -21.03 -5.39
C LEU A 132 25.94 -21.80 -4.07
N ALA A 133 26.99 -21.83 -3.24
CA ALA A 133 26.94 -22.47 -1.93
C ALA A 133 25.97 -21.70 -1.01
N VAL A 134 25.07 -22.45 -0.34
CA VAL A 134 24.06 -21.90 0.58
C VAL A 134 24.37 -22.33 2.00
N THR A 135 24.60 -21.35 2.88
CA THR A 135 24.71 -21.56 4.33
C THR A 135 23.41 -21.18 5.01
N LYS A 136 22.95 -21.98 5.98
CA LYS A 136 21.71 -21.73 6.73
C LYS A 136 22.02 -21.60 8.22
N ILE A 137 21.54 -20.52 8.83
CA ILE A 137 21.74 -20.20 10.24
C ILE A 137 20.37 -20.09 10.90
N PRO A 138 19.97 -21.05 11.75
CA PRO A 138 18.65 -21.04 12.37
C PRO A 138 18.57 -19.98 13.47
N ARG A 139 17.33 -19.61 13.86
CA ARG A 139 17.06 -18.75 15.02
C ARG A 139 17.80 -17.41 14.94
N VAL A 140 17.67 -16.70 13.83
CA VAL A 140 18.18 -15.34 13.68
C VAL A 140 17.02 -14.37 13.85
N LYS A 141 17.21 -13.33 14.65
CA LYS A 141 16.23 -12.27 14.93
C LYS A 141 16.28 -11.13 13.91
N SER A 142 17.48 -10.80 13.43
CA SER A 142 17.69 -9.76 12.41
C SER A 142 19.04 -9.94 11.72
N PHE A 143 19.19 -9.42 10.50
CA PHE A 143 20.46 -9.36 9.77
C PHE A 143 20.52 -8.11 8.90
N LYS A 144 21.72 -7.57 8.65
CA LYS A 144 21.96 -6.40 7.80
C LYS A 144 23.32 -6.47 7.10
N PHE A 145 23.37 -5.98 5.85
CA PHE A 145 24.60 -5.54 5.19
C PHE A 145 24.81 -4.04 5.46
N PRO A 146 26.06 -3.54 5.43
CA PRO A 146 26.29 -2.12 5.20
C PRO A 146 25.84 -1.75 3.78
N GLU A 147 25.58 -0.46 3.53
CA GLU A 147 25.13 -0.01 2.20
C GLU A 147 26.26 -0.14 1.17
N ASN A 148 27.48 0.24 1.54
CA ASN A 148 28.69 0.24 0.73
C ASN A 148 29.85 -0.45 1.47
N GLY A 149 30.98 -0.66 0.79
CA GLY A 149 32.20 -1.22 1.40
C GLY A 149 32.36 -2.74 1.25
N LEU A 150 32.86 -3.40 2.29
CA LEU A 150 33.17 -4.83 2.30
C LEU A 150 31.91 -5.71 2.42
N ALA A 151 32.00 -6.99 2.05
CA ALA A 151 30.96 -8.00 2.24
C ALA A 151 30.84 -8.44 3.71
N LEU A 152 30.51 -7.50 4.60
CA LEU A 152 30.25 -7.74 6.01
C LEU A 152 28.77 -8.01 6.25
N LEU A 153 28.45 -9.09 6.98
CA LEU A 153 27.10 -9.42 7.40
C LEU A 153 27.04 -9.45 8.92
N ALA A 154 26.18 -8.61 9.50
CA ALA A 154 25.88 -8.66 10.93
C ALA A 154 24.49 -9.23 11.16
N TYR A 155 24.36 -10.21 12.04
CA TYR A 155 23.10 -10.85 12.37
C TYR A 155 22.97 -11.20 13.86
N ASN A 156 21.82 -10.87 14.45
CA ASN A 156 21.54 -11.11 15.86
C ASN A 156 20.76 -12.41 16.03
N LEU A 157 21.18 -13.29 16.94
CA LEU A 157 20.54 -14.58 17.21
C LEU A 157 19.27 -14.41 18.06
N GLU A 158 18.45 -15.45 18.16
CA GLU A 158 17.43 -15.56 19.21
C GLU A 158 17.98 -16.30 20.43
N LYS A 159 17.31 -16.15 21.58
CA LYS A 159 17.66 -16.90 22.80
C LYS A 159 17.61 -18.42 22.56
N PRO A 160 18.52 -19.22 23.15
CA PRO A 160 18.43 -20.68 23.12
C PRO A 160 17.11 -21.18 23.73
N LEU A 161 16.64 -22.37 23.33
CA LEU A 161 15.50 -23.04 23.97
C LEU A 161 15.91 -23.52 25.37
N ASP A 162 15.15 -23.17 26.40
CA ASP A 162 15.29 -23.76 27.74
C ASP A 162 14.58 -25.11 27.76
N THR A 163 15.30 -26.19 27.48
CA THR A 163 14.77 -27.56 27.46
C THR A 163 14.61 -28.18 28.85
N THR A 164 14.87 -27.43 29.93
CA THR A 164 14.98 -27.97 31.30
C THR A 164 13.76 -27.73 32.20
N LYS A 165 12.79 -26.91 31.79
CA LYS A 165 11.58 -26.63 32.59
C LYS A 165 10.45 -27.62 32.27
N LYS A 166 10.15 -28.53 33.21
CA LYS A 166 8.95 -29.38 33.19
C LYS A 166 7.67 -28.53 33.28
N ARG A 167 6.66 -28.92 32.49
CA ARG A 167 5.31 -28.33 32.43
C ARG A 167 4.63 -28.25 33.81
N PRO A 168 3.94 -27.14 34.14
CA PRO A 168 2.77 -27.18 35.00
C PRO A 168 1.58 -27.71 34.19
N THR A 169 0.84 -28.65 34.78
CA THR A 169 -0.42 -29.20 34.25
C THR A 169 -1.48 -28.09 34.19
N PRO A 170 -2.26 -27.94 33.10
CA PRO A 170 -3.36 -27.00 33.08
C PRO A 170 -4.54 -27.56 33.88
N THR A 171 -4.96 -26.86 34.92
CA THR A 171 -6.26 -27.09 35.60
C THR A 171 -7.38 -26.47 34.76
N PRO A 172 -8.52 -27.14 34.55
CA PRO A 172 -9.64 -26.56 33.83
C PRO A 172 -10.40 -25.59 34.75
N SER A 173 -10.39 -24.30 34.43
CA SER A 173 -11.32 -23.32 35.01
C SER A 173 -12.42 -23.01 33.99
N THR A 174 -13.61 -23.51 34.28
CA THR A 174 -14.91 -23.04 33.80
C THR A 174 -15.14 -21.61 34.26
N GLU A 175 -15.32 -20.69 33.30
CA GLU A 175 -16.18 -19.48 33.33
C GLU A 175 -15.64 -18.48 32.30
N LEU A 176 -16.35 -18.34 31.17
CA LEU A 176 -16.17 -17.25 30.23
C LEU A 176 -16.86 -16.02 30.84
N LYS A 177 -16.09 -15.06 31.33
CA LYS A 177 -16.58 -13.72 31.69
C LYS A 177 -16.59 -12.83 30.44
N ASN A 178 -17.67 -12.05 30.31
CA ASN A 178 -18.02 -11.19 29.18
C ASN A 178 -17.13 -9.93 28.97
N ASP A 179 -15.84 -9.98 29.31
CA ASP A 179 -14.91 -8.85 29.13
C ASP A 179 -14.04 -8.94 27.86
N ASP A 180 -14.32 -9.88 26.95
CA ASP A 180 -13.62 -10.04 25.66
C ASP A 180 -13.94 -8.94 24.61
N PHE A 181 -14.63 -7.86 25.00
CA PHE A 181 -14.93 -6.72 24.12
C PHE A 181 -13.77 -5.71 23.98
N GLN A 182 -12.57 -6.05 24.45
CA GLN A 182 -11.37 -5.21 24.36
C GLN A 182 -10.21 -5.87 23.58
N LEU A 183 -10.51 -6.83 22.70
CA LEU A 183 -9.51 -7.60 21.93
C LEU A 183 -9.40 -7.24 20.44
N LEU A 184 -9.70 -6.00 20.06
CA LEU A 184 -9.40 -5.46 18.71
C LEU A 184 -8.73 -4.09 18.71
N ILE A 185 -8.21 -3.65 19.84
CA ILE A 185 -7.11 -2.70 19.87
C ILE A 185 -5.94 -3.53 20.36
N ALA A 186 -4.94 -3.73 19.50
CA ALA A 186 -3.63 -4.09 19.99
C ALA A 186 -3.20 -2.93 20.89
N ASP A 187 -3.47 -3.05 22.18
CA ASP A 187 -2.66 -2.38 23.18
C ASP A 187 -1.26 -2.95 22.95
N ASP A 188 -0.49 -2.24 22.13
CA ASP A 188 0.96 -2.29 22.21
C ASP A 188 1.27 -1.94 23.67
N GLU A 189 1.44 -2.98 24.49
CA GLU A 189 1.90 -2.78 25.85
C GLU A 189 3.09 -1.83 25.80
N PRO A 190 3.12 -0.77 26.63
CA PRO A 190 4.27 0.10 26.73
C PRO A 190 5.50 -0.76 27.01
N PHE A 191 6.51 -0.65 26.14
CA PHE A 191 7.83 -1.30 26.20
C PHE A 191 8.16 -1.86 27.60
N SER A 192 7.77 -3.10 27.87
CA SER A 192 8.03 -3.74 29.16
C SER A 192 9.36 -4.50 29.12
N ALA A 193 10.22 -4.11 30.07
CA ALA A 193 11.56 -4.60 30.38
C ALA A 193 12.63 -4.51 29.27
N ALA A 194 13.82 -4.03 29.64
CA ALA A 194 15.04 -4.25 28.87
C ALA A 194 15.31 -5.77 28.84
N LYS A 195 14.76 -6.46 27.83
CA LYS A 195 15.00 -7.89 27.63
C LYS A 195 16.51 -8.08 27.48
N GLU A 196 17.08 -8.99 28.26
CA GLU A 196 18.46 -9.43 28.09
C GLU A 196 18.68 -9.81 26.62
N GLY A 197 19.70 -9.20 26.02
CA GLY A 197 20.00 -9.30 24.60
C GLY A 197 20.52 -10.68 24.20
N THR A 198 20.92 -10.78 22.94
CA THR A 198 21.29 -12.04 22.29
C THR A 198 22.63 -11.90 21.57
N ASP A 199 23.23 -13.00 21.14
CA ASP A 199 24.53 -12.94 20.50
C ASP A 199 24.41 -12.32 19.09
N LEU A 200 25.15 -11.24 18.85
CA LEU A 200 25.36 -10.63 17.54
C LEU A 200 26.61 -11.24 16.91
N VAL A 201 26.48 -11.78 15.71
CA VAL A 201 27.61 -12.27 14.93
C VAL A 201 27.90 -11.29 13.80
N LEU A 202 29.15 -10.86 13.69
CA LEU A 202 29.68 -10.14 12.53
C LEU A 202 30.56 -11.09 11.73
N LYS A 203 30.25 -11.26 10.44
CA LYS A 203 30.97 -12.15 9.54
C LYS A 203 31.48 -11.40 8.32
N ASN A 204 32.76 -11.55 8.02
CA ASN A 204 33.30 -11.20 6.71
C ASN A 204 33.09 -12.38 5.78
N LEU A 205 32.21 -12.21 4.77
CA LEU A 205 31.82 -13.31 3.89
C LEU A 205 32.93 -13.73 2.91
N THR A 206 33.88 -12.83 2.64
CA THR A 206 35.01 -13.09 1.74
C THR A 206 36.10 -13.89 2.43
N THR A 207 36.48 -13.53 3.66
CA THR A 207 37.56 -14.22 4.42
C THR A 207 37.04 -15.36 5.29
N GLY A 208 35.74 -15.40 5.58
CA GLY A 208 35.13 -16.36 6.51
C GLY A 208 35.34 -16.04 7.99
N VAL A 209 36.08 -14.97 8.32
CA VAL A 209 36.34 -14.57 9.70
C VAL A 209 35.05 -14.12 10.39
N GLU A 210 34.78 -14.68 11.57
CA GLU A 210 33.61 -14.38 12.39
C GLU A 210 34.02 -13.81 13.75
N ARG A 211 33.19 -12.90 14.25
CA ARG A 211 33.29 -12.36 15.61
C ARG A 211 31.93 -12.30 16.27
N VAL A 212 31.84 -12.74 17.51
CA VAL A 212 30.60 -12.79 18.28
C VAL A 212 30.65 -11.76 19.41
N PHE A 213 29.59 -10.97 19.53
CA PHE A 213 29.34 -10.02 20.61
C PHE A 213 28.12 -10.49 21.40
N LYS A 214 28.29 -10.73 22.70
CA LYS A 214 27.21 -11.31 23.51
C LYS A 214 26.21 -10.27 24.00
N TYR A 215 24.98 -10.72 24.25
CA TYR A 215 23.92 -9.97 24.93
C TYR A 215 23.52 -8.65 24.24
N VAL A 216 23.60 -8.60 22.91
CA VAL A 216 23.30 -7.45 22.07
C VAL A 216 21.79 -7.25 21.84
N ASN A 217 21.34 -6.01 22.00
CA ASN A 217 19.94 -5.64 21.82
C ASN A 217 19.66 -5.07 20.42
N ASP A 218 20.50 -4.14 19.97
CA ASP A 218 20.37 -3.42 18.71
C ASP A 218 21.74 -3.09 18.11
N TYR A 219 21.77 -2.88 16.78
CA TYR A 219 22.98 -2.56 16.03
C TYR A 219 22.70 -1.84 14.70
N SER A 220 23.68 -1.06 14.25
CA SER A 220 23.66 -0.35 12.97
C SER A 220 25.05 -0.24 12.36
N PHE A 221 25.11 -0.11 11.03
CA PHE A 221 26.34 0.16 10.29
C PHE A 221 26.39 1.62 9.85
N SER A 222 27.59 2.15 9.71
CA SER A 222 27.83 3.31 8.85
C SER A 222 27.56 2.97 7.39
N LYS A 223 27.29 3.98 6.56
CA LYS A 223 26.97 3.79 5.14
C LYS A 223 28.08 3.07 4.38
N ASP A 224 29.33 3.40 4.67
CA ASP A 224 30.53 2.78 4.08
C ASP A 224 30.93 1.44 4.73
N GLY A 225 30.24 1.04 5.80
CA GLY A 225 30.48 -0.19 6.55
C GLY A 225 31.76 -0.21 7.38
N LYS A 226 32.53 0.89 7.47
CA LYS A 226 33.77 0.95 8.27
C LYS A 226 33.51 0.98 9.77
N GLN A 227 32.32 1.40 10.18
CA GLN A 227 31.90 1.45 11.57
C GLN A 227 30.64 0.61 11.79
N MET A 228 30.56 -0.03 12.95
CA MET A 228 29.35 -0.68 13.44
C MET A 228 29.14 -0.34 14.91
N ILE A 229 27.97 0.20 15.22
CA ILE A 229 27.57 0.50 16.60
C ILE A 229 26.58 -0.54 17.08
N PHE A 230 26.71 -0.96 18.34
CA PHE A 230 25.80 -1.91 18.97
C PHE A 230 25.65 -1.66 20.48
N THR A 231 24.53 -2.13 21.02
CA THR A 231 24.25 -2.09 22.47
C THR A 231 24.35 -3.46 23.08
N SER A 232 25.00 -3.61 24.24
CA SER A 232 24.94 -4.84 25.04
C SER A 232 24.22 -4.59 26.36
N SER A 233 23.35 -5.52 26.73
CA SER A 233 22.70 -5.57 28.04
C SER A 233 23.63 -6.09 29.15
N GLY A 234 24.83 -6.58 28.79
CA GLY A 234 25.73 -7.27 29.72
C GLY A 234 25.12 -8.55 30.28
N SER A 235 25.77 -9.14 31.29
CA SER A 235 25.23 -10.31 31.98
C SER A 235 25.52 -10.30 33.47
N LYS A 236 24.53 -10.69 34.27
CA LYS A 236 24.76 -10.99 35.70
C LYS A 236 25.57 -12.27 35.91
N LYS A 237 25.57 -13.18 34.92
CA LYS A 237 26.25 -14.49 34.98
C LYS A 237 27.67 -14.43 34.40
N ASP A 238 27.87 -13.63 33.36
CA ASP A 238 29.18 -13.43 32.71
C ASP A 238 29.64 -11.97 32.91
N LYS A 239 30.40 -11.72 33.99
CA LYS A 239 30.90 -10.38 34.34
C LYS A 239 31.91 -9.83 33.33
N THR A 240 32.39 -10.64 32.37
CA THR A 240 33.31 -10.19 31.32
C THR A 240 32.58 -9.40 30.23
N VAL A 241 31.25 -9.58 30.09
CA VAL A 241 30.45 -8.82 29.14
C VAL A 241 29.86 -7.59 29.82
N GLN A 242 30.42 -6.44 29.46
CA GLN A 242 29.98 -5.16 29.98
C GLN A 242 28.65 -4.73 29.35
N GLN A 243 27.81 -4.11 30.17
CA GLN A 243 26.61 -3.43 29.70
C GLN A 243 26.97 -2.03 29.19
N GLY A 244 26.45 -1.64 28.03
CA GLY A 244 26.75 -0.33 27.45
C GLY A 244 26.52 -0.22 25.94
N VAL A 245 27.09 0.84 25.36
CA VAL A 245 27.12 1.12 23.91
C VAL A 245 28.56 0.99 23.43
N PHE A 246 28.76 0.30 22.30
CA PHE A 246 30.07 -0.02 21.77
C PHE A 246 30.16 0.33 20.28
N LEU A 247 31.32 0.84 19.87
CA LEU A 247 31.65 1.14 18.48
C LEU A 247 32.77 0.20 18.02
N LEU A 248 32.52 -0.52 16.95
CA LEU A 248 33.49 -1.37 16.29
C LEU A 248 33.98 -0.71 15.01
N ASN A 249 35.29 -0.52 14.90
CA ASN A 249 35.93 -0.31 13.61
C ASN A 249 36.04 -1.68 12.91
N THR A 250 35.30 -1.85 11.81
CA THR A 250 35.19 -3.14 11.13
C THR A 250 36.43 -3.49 10.32
N THR A 251 37.29 -2.51 10.03
CA THR A 251 38.56 -2.69 9.30
C THR A 251 39.66 -3.18 10.23
N THR A 252 39.81 -2.55 11.40
CA THR A 252 40.90 -2.89 12.36
C THR A 252 40.47 -3.93 13.39
N GLY A 253 39.17 -4.13 13.59
CA GLY A 253 38.63 -4.97 14.65
C GLY A 253 38.70 -4.34 16.05
N VAL A 254 39.09 -3.07 16.18
CA VAL A 254 39.14 -2.39 17.48
C VAL A 254 37.73 -2.05 17.94
N VAL A 255 37.41 -2.41 19.19
CA VAL A 255 36.13 -2.09 19.85
C VAL A 255 36.37 -1.01 20.89
N LYS A 256 35.64 0.10 20.75
CA LYS A 256 35.63 1.23 21.67
C LYS A 256 34.34 1.20 22.48
N THR A 257 34.43 1.46 23.79
CA THR A 257 33.25 1.58 24.65
C THR A 257 32.81 3.03 24.67
N LEU A 258 31.63 3.31 24.11
CA LEU A 258 31.09 4.68 24.06
C LEU A 258 30.36 5.04 25.35
N VAL A 259 29.55 4.13 25.91
CA VAL A 259 28.82 4.36 27.17
C VAL A 259 28.98 3.12 28.05
N LYS A 260 29.28 3.34 29.33
CA LYS A 260 29.34 2.28 30.35
C LYS A 260 28.09 2.32 31.23
N GLY A 261 27.47 1.16 31.46
CA GLY A 261 26.38 1.02 32.43
C GLY A 261 25.01 0.74 31.82
N LYS A 262 24.01 0.60 32.70
CA LYS A 262 22.62 0.28 32.34
C LYS A 262 21.89 1.50 31.78
N GLY A 263 21.18 1.29 30.68
CA GLY A 263 20.30 2.28 30.06
C GLY A 263 19.58 1.69 28.85
N ASN A 264 18.64 2.45 28.30
CA ASN A 264 17.98 2.15 27.04
C ASN A 264 18.51 3.10 25.97
N PHE A 265 19.28 2.55 25.03
CA PHE A 265 19.94 3.29 23.96
C PHE A 265 19.43 2.82 22.60
N LYS A 266 19.03 3.75 21.72
CA LYS A 266 18.39 3.43 20.43
C LYS A 266 18.57 4.56 19.41
N GLY A 267 18.18 4.29 18.16
CA GLY A 267 18.16 5.30 17.11
C GLY A 267 19.55 5.71 16.62
N PHE A 268 20.47 4.76 16.50
CA PHE A 268 21.85 5.02 16.09
C PHE A 268 21.94 5.51 14.65
N ILE A 269 22.53 6.69 14.46
CA ILE A 269 22.82 7.29 13.16
C ILE A 269 24.28 7.69 13.04
N PHE A 270 24.78 7.68 11.82
CA PHE A 270 26.09 8.20 11.43
C PHE A 270 25.87 9.42 10.52
N ASP A 271 26.83 10.33 10.50
CA ASP A 271 26.94 11.34 9.45
C ASP A 271 27.38 10.69 8.12
N GLU A 272 27.40 11.48 7.04
CA GLU A 272 27.73 10.97 5.69
C GLU A 272 29.16 10.40 5.62
N ASP A 273 30.11 11.04 6.30
CA ASP A 273 31.53 10.65 6.32
C ASP A 273 31.83 9.53 7.32
N SER A 274 30.84 9.14 8.14
CA SER A 274 30.93 8.04 9.10
C SER A 274 31.95 8.28 10.24
N GLU A 275 32.22 9.55 10.54
CA GLU A 275 33.14 9.98 11.60
C GLU A 275 32.43 10.39 12.89
N HIS A 276 31.16 10.76 12.77
CA HIS A 276 30.32 11.29 13.85
C HIS A 276 29.08 10.43 14.05
N ILE A 277 28.66 10.29 15.30
CA ILE A 277 27.62 9.35 15.71
C ILE A 277 26.69 10.04 16.69
N ALA A 278 25.38 9.87 16.48
CA ALA A 278 24.35 10.30 17.43
C ALA A 278 23.36 9.17 17.74
N PHE A 279 22.84 9.15 18.96
CA PHE A 279 21.81 8.20 19.40
C PHE A 279 21.04 8.73 20.61
N LEU A 280 19.84 8.20 20.84
CA LEU A 280 19.03 8.50 22.02
C LEU A 280 19.39 7.55 23.15
N GLY A 281 19.43 8.05 24.39
CA GLY A 281 19.72 7.24 25.57
C GLY A 281 19.02 7.73 26.83
N GLU A 282 18.55 6.80 27.67
CA GLU A 282 18.07 7.08 29.04
C GLU A 282 18.67 6.08 30.03
N THR A 283 18.88 6.52 31.28
CA THR A 283 19.43 5.70 32.38
C THR A 283 18.52 5.68 33.61
N SER A 284 17.25 6.08 33.44
CA SER A 284 16.27 6.16 34.51
C SER A 284 15.99 4.77 35.13
N PRO A 285 15.54 4.70 36.40
CA PRO A 285 15.12 3.44 37.00
C PRO A 285 14.09 2.72 36.13
N GLU A 286 14.18 1.38 36.06
CA GLU A 286 13.36 0.57 35.15
C GLU A 286 11.85 0.79 35.35
N LYS A 287 11.43 0.99 36.61
CA LYS A 287 10.04 1.24 37.00
C LYS A 287 9.61 2.72 36.94
N ALA A 288 10.49 3.63 36.54
CA ALA A 288 10.10 5.03 36.37
C ALA A 288 9.07 5.15 35.24
N GLU A 289 7.90 5.72 35.53
CA GLU A 289 6.84 5.95 34.54
C GLU A 289 7.28 6.94 33.45
N ILE A 290 8.08 7.92 33.84
CA ILE A 290 8.63 8.95 32.96
C ILE A 290 10.12 8.64 32.77
N LYS A 291 10.53 8.45 31.52
CA LYS A 291 11.92 8.19 31.13
C LYS A 291 12.58 9.48 30.67
N ASP A 292 13.79 9.73 31.15
CA ASP A 292 14.57 10.93 30.83
C ASP A 292 15.57 10.60 29.71
N PHE A 293 15.11 10.79 28.47
CA PHE A 293 15.96 10.58 27.29
C PHE A 293 16.87 11.79 27.08
N ASN A 294 18.07 11.53 26.57
CA ASN A 294 19.08 12.50 26.17
C ASN A 294 19.58 12.15 24.75
N VAL A 295 20.16 13.13 24.05
CA VAL A 295 20.91 12.89 22.82
C VAL A 295 22.39 12.71 23.17
N TYR A 296 22.91 11.53 22.84
CA TYR A 296 24.32 11.21 22.97
C TYR A 296 25.04 11.44 21.64
N TYR A 297 26.28 11.88 21.75
CA TYR A 297 27.15 12.16 20.62
C TYR A 297 28.55 11.58 20.84
N SER A 298 29.19 11.12 19.77
CA SER A 298 30.59 10.71 19.79
C SER A 298 31.23 10.91 18.42
N SER A 299 32.56 10.96 18.41
CA SER A 299 33.38 10.96 17.20
C SER A 299 34.47 9.89 17.30
N LEU A 300 35.15 9.59 16.19
CA LEU A 300 36.26 8.64 16.20
C LEU A 300 37.40 9.07 17.15
N THR A 301 37.58 10.37 17.36
CA THR A 301 38.62 10.96 18.23
C THR A 301 38.25 10.97 19.72
N LEU A 302 36.96 10.93 20.09
CA LEU A 302 36.51 11.02 21.49
C LEU A 302 36.49 9.66 22.20
N ASP A 303 37.15 9.52 23.34
CA ASP A 303 37.27 8.24 24.08
C ASP A 303 35.94 7.60 24.49
N SER A 304 34.92 8.40 24.80
CA SER A 304 33.56 7.97 25.13
C SER A 304 32.52 8.88 24.48
N ALA A 305 31.26 8.44 24.43
CA ALA A 305 30.16 9.31 24.08
C ALA A 305 29.89 10.32 25.19
N GLN A 306 29.44 11.50 24.79
CA GLN A 306 29.05 12.60 25.66
C GLN A 306 27.56 12.86 25.47
N ILE A 307 26.92 13.41 26.50
CA ILE A 307 25.57 13.94 26.35
C ILE A 307 25.70 15.27 25.63
N LEU A 308 25.16 15.33 24.41
CA LEU A 308 25.12 16.55 23.61
C LEU A 308 23.89 17.40 23.97
N VAL A 309 22.76 16.74 24.27
CA VAL A 309 21.50 17.39 24.64
C VAL A 309 20.87 16.64 25.81
N ASP A 310 20.63 17.35 26.90
CA ASP A 310 19.79 16.92 28.02
C ASP A 310 18.59 17.86 28.20
N LYS A 311 17.80 17.63 29.25
CA LYS A 311 16.63 18.45 29.59
C LYS A 311 16.98 19.87 30.09
N ASP A 312 18.22 20.12 30.51
CA ASP A 312 18.65 21.37 31.14
C ASP A 312 19.46 22.27 30.16
N ILE A 313 19.64 21.82 28.91
CA ILE A 313 20.33 22.58 27.87
C ILE A 313 19.65 23.92 27.56
N ASP A 314 20.45 24.92 27.19
CA ASP A 314 19.91 26.21 26.76
C ASP A 314 19.02 26.06 25.52
N GLY A 315 17.86 26.73 25.54
CA GLY A 315 16.84 26.65 24.49
C GLY A 315 15.75 25.59 24.68
N MET A 316 15.82 24.72 25.71
CA MET A 316 14.75 23.78 26.03
C MET A 316 13.50 24.52 26.56
N PRO A 317 12.30 24.33 25.96
CA PRO A 317 11.07 24.91 26.49
C PRO A 317 10.73 24.39 27.90
N GLU A 318 10.06 25.20 28.71
CA GLU A 318 9.60 24.77 30.04
C GLU A 318 8.74 23.50 29.96
N LYS A 319 9.04 22.52 30.82
CA LYS A 319 8.33 21.23 30.90
C LYS A 319 8.43 20.39 29.62
N PHE A 320 9.50 20.54 28.85
CA PHE A 320 9.85 19.65 27.74
C PHE A 320 11.12 18.85 28.06
N ALA A 321 11.30 17.75 27.34
CA ALA A 321 12.54 16.96 27.35
C ALA A 321 12.76 16.34 25.97
N VAL A 322 13.94 15.76 25.74
CA VAL A 322 14.20 14.97 24.53
C VAL A 322 13.23 13.78 24.50
N SER A 323 12.58 13.56 23.37
CA SER A 323 11.63 12.46 23.23
C SER A 323 12.32 11.19 22.73
N GLY A 324 12.08 10.09 23.44
CA GLY A 324 12.46 8.75 22.98
C GLY A 324 11.74 8.30 21.72
N ASP A 325 10.63 8.94 21.32
CA ASP A 325 9.87 8.61 20.10
C ASP A 325 10.33 9.45 18.89
N GLY A 326 11.22 10.43 19.11
CA GLY A 326 11.78 11.29 18.07
C GLY A 326 12.78 10.57 17.17
N ARG A 327 12.90 11.04 15.93
CA ARG A 327 13.93 10.57 14.99
C ARG A 327 15.15 11.48 15.05
N LEU A 328 16.34 10.90 14.96
CA LEU A 328 17.59 11.62 14.78
C LEU A 328 17.96 11.69 13.31
N ASN A 329 18.45 12.85 12.84
CA ASN A 329 19.03 13.00 11.50
C ASN A 329 20.16 14.02 11.52
N PHE A 330 21.31 13.69 10.94
CA PHE A 330 22.33 14.69 10.62
C PHE A 330 21.91 15.46 9.36
N SER A 331 22.33 16.72 9.24
CA SER A 331 22.43 17.38 7.94
C SER A 331 23.46 16.67 7.07
N LYS A 332 23.34 16.81 5.75
CA LYS A 332 24.25 16.15 4.80
C LYS A 332 25.72 16.49 5.04
N ASP A 333 26.00 17.72 5.47
CA ASP A 333 27.34 18.21 5.84
C ASP A 333 27.78 17.82 7.28
N GLY A 334 26.94 17.13 8.04
CA GLY A 334 27.21 16.73 9.43
C GLY A 334 27.19 17.85 10.47
N ALA A 335 27.04 19.12 10.05
CA ALA A 335 27.14 20.27 10.96
C ALA A 335 25.94 20.45 11.90
N LYS A 336 24.76 19.90 11.54
CA LYS A 336 23.53 20.03 12.31
C LYS A 336 22.99 18.66 12.66
N LEU A 337 22.44 18.55 13.86
CA LEU A 337 21.72 17.36 14.31
C LEU A 337 20.27 17.73 14.63
N PHE A 338 19.34 17.12 13.90
CA PHE A 338 17.90 17.25 14.11
C PHE A 338 17.39 16.11 14.99
N PHE A 339 16.53 16.44 15.95
CA PHE A 339 15.95 15.50 16.90
C PHE A 339 14.55 15.94 17.35
N GLY A 340 13.83 15.10 18.10
CA GLY A 340 12.50 15.41 18.62
C GLY A 340 12.49 15.71 20.11
N ILE A 341 11.80 16.77 20.53
CA ILE A 341 11.43 17.05 21.93
C ILE A 341 9.93 16.82 22.15
N ALA A 342 9.51 16.58 23.39
CA ALA A 342 8.09 16.48 23.74
C ALA A 342 7.83 17.03 25.15
N PRO A 343 6.58 17.46 25.45
CA PRO A 343 6.18 17.78 26.80
C PRO A 343 6.43 16.60 27.74
N ILE A 344 6.90 16.88 28.95
CA ILE A 344 7.08 15.87 29.99
C ILE A 344 5.69 15.29 30.33
N LYS A 345 5.55 13.96 30.19
CA LYS A 345 4.31 13.26 30.50
C LYS A 345 3.97 13.45 31.98
N LYS A 346 2.70 13.71 32.29
CA LYS A 346 2.23 13.71 33.69
C LYS A 346 2.13 12.26 34.17
N PRO A 347 2.54 11.95 35.41
CA PRO A 347 2.34 10.63 35.98
C PRO A 347 0.85 10.32 36.05
N LYS A 348 0.50 9.03 35.95
CA LYS A 348 -0.91 8.63 36.08
C LYS A 348 -1.35 8.88 37.52
N ASP A 349 -2.54 9.46 37.70
CA ASP A 349 -3.12 9.56 39.03
C ASP A 349 -3.55 8.16 39.48
N THR A 350 -2.76 7.57 40.37
CA THR A 350 -2.99 6.21 40.89
C THR A 350 -3.98 6.18 42.06
N THR A 351 -4.48 7.35 42.49
CA THR A 351 -5.50 7.45 43.54
C THR A 351 -6.92 7.19 43.02
N LEU A 352 -7.13 7.31 41.70
CA LEU A 352 -8.41 7.05 41.05
C LEU A 352 -8.62 5.55 40.83
N ILE A 353 -9.71 5.01 41.40
CA ILE A 353 -10.09 3.59 41.28
C ILE A 353 -10.90 3.39 39.98
N ASP A 354 -10.39 2.58 39.05
CA ASP A 354 -10.93 2.48 37.67
C ASP A 354 -12.42 2.14 37.59
N PHE A 355 -12.92 1.22 38.44
CA PHE A 355 -14.33 0.81 38.43
C PHE A 355 -15.27 1.84 39.10
N GLU A 356 -14.73 2.80 39.83
CA GLU A 356 -15.49 3.87 40.51
C GLU A 356 -15.57 5.15 39.67
N ASN A 357 -14.84 5.22 38.56
CA ASN A 357 -14.82 6.39 37.69
C ASN A 357 -15.65 6.17 36.42
N ALA A 358 -16.37 7.22 36.01
CA ALA A 358 -17.13 7.19 34.77
C ALA A 358 -16.18 7.15 33.55
N LYS A 359 -16.40 6.19 32.65
CA LYS A 359 -15.73 6.11 31.35
C LYS A 359 -16.59 6.87 30.33
N LEU A 360 -16.37 8.18 30.23
CA LEU A 360 -17.20 9.10 29.46
C LEU A 360 -16.39 9.81 28.37
N ASP A 361 -16.95 9.81 27.17
CA ASP A 361 -16.51 10.58 26.01
C ASP A 361 -17.42 11.80 25.82
N ILE A 362 -16.89 13.02 26.00
CA ILE A 362 -17.65 14.27 25.83
C ILE A 362 -17.34 14.86 24.45
N TRP A 363 -18.37 15.13 23.66
CA TRP A 363 -18.23 15.71 22.32
C TRP A 363 -18.47 17.22 22.38
N GLY A 364 -17.43 18.02 22.17
CA GLY A 364 -17.51 19.47 22.10
C GLY A 364 -17.82 19.95 20.68
N TYR A 365 -18.75 20.88 20.53
CA TYR A 365 -19.11 21.46 19.22
C TYR A 365 -17.99 22.30 18.57
N LYS A 366 -16.95 22.64 19.34
CA LYS A 366 -15.76 23.39 18.91
C LYS A 366 -14.50 22.53 18.84
N ASP A 367 -14.63 21.22 19.04
CA ASP A 367 -13.48 20.34 18.99
C ASP A 367 -12.88 20.34 17.58
N ASP A 368 -11.56 20.51 17.49
CA ASP A 368 -10.81 20.46 16.23
C ASP A 368 -11.09 19.15 15.46
N TYR A 369 -11.20 18.06 16.21
CA TYR A 369 -11.53 16.73 15.73
C TYR A 369 -12.69 16.18 16.55
N LEU A 370 -13.64 15.51 15.90
CA LEU A 370 -14.67 14.77 16.63
C LEU A 370 -14.03 13.72 17.54
N GLN A 371 -14.69 13.41 18.65
CA GLN A 371 -14.19 12.45 19.65
C GLN A 371 -13.72 11.10 19.05
N PRO A 372 -14.39 10.49 18.05
CA PRO A 372 -13.90 9.25 17.44
C PRO A 372 -12.54 9.43 16.76
N MET A 373 -12.29 10.58 16.11
CA MET A 373 -10.98 10.88 15.53
C MET A 373 -9.92 11.12 16.61
N GLN A 374 -10.28 11.77 17.72
CA GLN A 374 -9.38 11.97 18.85
C GLN A 374 -8.93 10.61 19.42
N ILE A 375 -9.86 9.68 19.64
CA ILE A 375 -9.58 8.32 20.12
C ILE A 375 -8.67 7.58 19.12
N ARG A 376 -8.96 7.65 17.82
CA ARG A 376 -8.12 7.03 16.77
C ARG A 376 -6.71 7.62 16.69
N ASN A 377 -6.57 8.90 17.04
CA ASN A 377 -5.30 9.61 16.99
C ASN A 377 -4.52 9.54 18.32
N ALA A 378 -5.13 9.04 19.41
CA ALA A 378 -4.59 9.16 20.77
C ALA A 378 -3.16 8.62 20.92
N ASP A 379 -2.87 7.42 20.41
CA ASP A 379 -1.52 6.84 20.45
C ASP A 379 -0.51 7.72 19.69
N ARG A 380 -0.86 8.12 18.47
CA ARG A 380 -0.01 8.99 17.63
C ARG A 380 0.24 10.34 18.28
N GLU A 381 -0.78 10.97 18.87
CA GLU A 381 -0.61 12.23 19.59
C GLU A 381 0.20 12.07 20.88
N SER A 382 0.09 10.92 21.57
CA SER A 382 0.89 10.62 22.77
C SER A 382 2.39 10.41 22.51
N LYS A 383 2.72 10.04 21.26
CA LYS A 383 4.08 9.86 20.72
C LYS A 383 4.54 11.06 19.88
N ARG A 384 3.74 12.13 19.82
CA ARG A 384 4.04 13.33 19.03
C ARG A 384 5.34 13.96 19.54
N THR A 385 6.21 14.31 18.60
CA THR A 385 7.47 15.01 18.88
C THR A 385 7.59 16.27 18.05
N TYR A 386 8.33 17.23 18.57
CA TYR A 386 8.59 18.51 17.95
C TYR A 386 10.05 18.60 17.53
N MET A 387 10.29 18.80 16.25
CA MET A 387 11.60 18.85 15.64
C MET A 387 12.39 20.04 16.18
N THR A 388 13.62 19.76 16.57
CA THR A 388 14.58 20.66 17.20
C THR A 388 15.94 20.40 16.55
N VAL A 389 16.79 21.41 16.51
CA VAL A 389 18.15 21.31 15.96
C VAL A 389 19.18 21.78 16.97
N ILE A 390 20.38 21.22 16.88
CA ILE A 390 21.60 21.75 17.49
C ILE A 390 22.69 21.86 16.42
N ASP A 391 23.48 22.93 16.47
CA ASP A 391 24.73 23.05 15.72
C ASP A 391 25.79 22.24 16.47
N VAL A 392 26.29 21.18 15.86
CA VAL A 392 27.18 20.20 16.51
C VAL A 392 28.52 20.83 16.87
N TYR A 393 28.94 21.87 16.15
CA TYR A 393 30.22 22.54 16.34
C TYR A 393 30.07 23.97 16.91
N GLY A 394 28.83 24.39 17.16
CA GLY A 394 28.49 25.72 17.67
C GLY A 394 28.41 25.80 19.19
N GLU A 395 27.72 26.83 19.68
CA GLU A 395 27.36 26.96 21.10
C GLU A 395 26.44 25.80 21.52
N ALA A 396 26.58 25.35 22.77
CA ALA A 396 25.77 24.27 23.35
C ALA A 396 24.33 24.75 23.65
N LYS A 397 23.57 25.00 22.58
CA LYS A 397 22.23 25.55 22.58
C LYS A 397 21.38 24.88 21.51
N ILE A 398 20.15 24.53 21.88
CA ILE A 398 19.18 23.96 20.95
C ILE A 398 18.21 25.02 20.43
N VAL A 399 17.64 24.77 19.26
CA VAL A 399 16.63 25.63 18.64
C VAL A 399 15.40 24.78 18.32
N PRO A 400 14.31 24.88 19.10
CA PRO A 400 13.04 24.22 18.80
C PRO A 400 12.39 24.83 17.55
N LEU A 401 12.19 24.04 16.50
CA LEU A 401 11.72 24.52 15.19
C LEU A 401 10.21 24.36 15.03
N THR A 402 9.64 23.27 15.58
CA THR A 402 8.20 22.98 15.55
C THR A 402 7.59 23.03 16.95
N ASP A 403 6.25 23.14 17.02
CA ASP A 403 5.50 23.18 18.27
C ASP A 403 4.07 22.63 18.10
N TYR A 404 3.23 22.71 19.14
CA TYR A 404 1.86 22.19 19.11
C TYR A 404 0.94 22.84 18.06
N LYS A 405 1.21 24.09 17.64
CA LYS A 405 0.45 24.80 16.60
C LYS A 405 1.05 24.59 15.21
N LEU A 406 2.34 24.31 15.10
CA LEU A 406 3.04 24.00 13.86
C LEU A 406 3.85 22.71 14.04
N PRO A 407 3.20 21.53 14.14
CA PRO A 407 3.88 20.29 14.51
C PRO A 407 4.71 19.69 13.36
N GLU A 408 4.31 19.92 12.11
CA GLU A 408 4.91 19.29 10.94
C GLU A 408 5.92 20.22 10.26
N ALA A 409 7.13 19.70 9.99
CA ALA A 409 8.10 20.35 9.12
C ALA A 409 8.98 19.33 8.40
N THR A 410 9.46 19.69 7.21
CA THR A 410 10.31 18.84 6.37
C THR A 410 11.69 19.47 6.18
N LEU A 411 12.75 18.65 6.27
CA LEU A 411 14.12 19.05 5.96
C LEU A 411 14.25 19.42 4.48
N VAL A 412 14.98 20.51 4.20
CA VAL A 412 15.28 20.96 2.84
C VAL A 412 16.77 20.80 2.57
N ASN A 413 17.09 20.38 1.35
CA ASN A 413 18.44 20.02 0.93
C ASN A 413 19.17 19.09 1.93
N GLU A 414 18.51 17.98 2.31
CA GLU A 414 19.05 17.02 3.30
C GLU A 414 19.50 17.70 4.63
N GLY A 415 18.82 18.78 5.05
CA GLY A 415 19.13 19.50 6.28
C GLY A 415 20.24 20.55 6.17
N ASN A 416 20.82 20.75 4.97
CA ASN A 416 21.83 21.80 4.74
C ASN A 416 21.22 23.19 4.53
N ALA A 417 19.94 23.28 4.14
CA ALA A 417 19.29 24.57 3.94
C ALA A 417 19.20 25.38 5.25
N ALA A 418 19.24 26.70 5.13
CA ALA A 418 19.08 27.62 6.28
C ALA A 418 17.65 27.65 6.85
N PHE A 419 16.70 26.96 6.21
CA PHE A 419 15.30 26.93 6.59
C PHE A 419 14.70 25.53 6.46
N LEU A 420 13.55 25.34 7.09
CA LEU A 420 12.66 24.18 6.92
C LEU A 420 11.33 24.60 6.30
N LEU A 421 10.67 23.67 5.63
CA LEU A 421 9.28 23.86 5.19
C LEU A 421 8.34 23.33 6.27
N GLY A 422 7.72 24.23 7.02
CA GLY A 422 6.70 23.94 8.02
C GLY A 422 5.29 23.96 7.45
N SER A 423 4.38 23.14 7.99
CA SER A 423 2.96 23.17 7.64
C SER A 423 2.05 22.86 8.83
N THR A 424 0.86 23.45 8.86
CA THR A 424 -0.14 23.16 9.90
C THR A 424 -1.56 23.37 9.43
N ASP A 425 -2.46 22.52 9.92
CA ASP A 425 -3.91 22.65 9.81
C ASP A 425 -4.57 23.07 11.14
N TYR A 426 -3.77 23.43 12.16
CA TYR A 426 -4.30 23.87 13.45
C TYR A 426 -5.29 25.02 13.27
N GLY A 427 -6.49 24.88 13.84
CA GLY A 427 -7.60 25.85 13.69
C GLY A 427 -8.41 25.73 12.39
N ASN A 428 -7.99 24.89 11.43
CA ASN A 428 -8.63 24.71 10.12
C ASN A 428 -9.24 23.31 9.92
N ARG A 429 -9.37 22.53 11.01
CA ARG A 429 -9.76 21.11 10.95
C ARG A 429 -11.27 20.89 10.91
N ILE A 430 -12.08 21.76 11.53
CA ILE A 430 -13.54 21.58 11.59
C ILE A 430 -14.15 21.40 10.18
N PRO A 431 -13.81 22.24 9.17
CA PRO A 431 -14.40 22.10 7.84
C PRO A 431 -14.03 20.80 7.11
N SER A 432 -12.97 20.10 7.51
CA SER A 432 -12.54 18.83 6.88
C SER A 432 -13.62 17.75 6.91
N GLN A 433 -14.62 17.87 7.79
CA GLN A 433 -15.79 17.00 7.86
C GLN A 433 -16.62 17.03 6.56
N TRP A 434 -16.81 18.20 5.95
CA TRP A 434 -17.59 18.40 4.73
C TRP A 434 -16.73 18.70 3.48
N THR A 435 -15.48 19.13 3.65
CA THR A 435 -14.55 19.31 2.51
C THR A 435 -13.71 18.07 2.21
N GLY A 436 -13.59 17.12 3.14
CA GLY A 436 -12.81 15.88 2.99
C GLY A 436 -11.32 16.03 3.23
N GLY A 437 -10.84 17.26 3.45
CA GLY A 437 -9.48 17.59 3.82
C GLY A 437 -9.39 18.96 4.46
N SER A 438 -8.43 19.17 5.36
CA SER A 438 -8.18 20.48 5.96
C SER A 438 -7.33 21.35 5.05
N VAL A 439 -7.53 22.65 5.11
CA VAL A 439 -6.59 23.62 4.55
C VAL A 439 -5.41 23.84 5.49
N ARG A 440 -4.26 24.23 4.94
CA ARG A 440 -3.00 24.37 5.68
C ARG A 440 -2.34 25.72 5.49
N ASP A 441 -1.73 26.21 6.56
CA ASP A 441 -0.75 27.29 6.50
C ASP A 441 0.64 26.67 6.28
N TYR A 442 1.46 27.34 5.47
CA TYR A 442 2.84 26.93 5.20
C TYR A 442 3.83 28.03 5.57
N TYR A 443 4.95 27.62 6.17
CA TYR A 443 5.97 28.53 6.69
C TYR A 443 7.36 28.12 6.24
N LEU A 444 8.21 29.12 6.00
CA LEU A 444 9.66 28.93 6.05
C LEU A 444 10.09 29.17 7.49
N ILE A 445 10.69 28.16 8.11
CA ILE A 445 11.19 28.22 9.49
C ILE A 445 12.71 28.36 9.43
N ASP A 446 13.25 29.48 9.88
CA ASP A 446 14.70 29.69 9.97
C ASP A 446 15.32 28.72 10.99
N VAL A 447 16.32 27.96 10.56
CA VAL A 447 16.93 26.88 11.35
C VAL A 447 17.72 27.42 12.54
N LYS A 448 18.26 28.64 12.45
CA LYS A 448 19.10 29.24 13.51
C LYS A 448 18.30 29.95 14.58
N THR A 449 17.19 30.57 14.20
CA THR A 449 16.42 31.49 15.06
C THR A 449 15.02 30.99 15.39
N ALA A 450 14.56 29.91 14.73
CA ALA A 450 13.17 29.45 14.71
C ALA A 450 12.15 30.49 14.19
N ALA A 451 12.62 31.60 13.60
CA ALA A 451 11.74 32.62 13.04
C ALA A 451 10.90 32.03 11.90
N ARG A 452 9.59 32.30 11.92
CA ARG A 452 8.62 31.73 10.97
C ARG A 452 8.15 32.81 10.01
N LYS A 453 8.35 32.59 8.71
CA LYS A 453 7.77 33.41 7.64
C LYS A 453 6.63 32.63 6.99
N LYS A 454 5.39 33.09 7.18
CA LYS A 454 4.23 32.51 6.48
C LYS A 454 4.38 32.74 4.98
N VAL A 455 4.23 31.68 4.19
CA VAL A 455 4.30 31.71 2.72
C VAL A 455 2.93 31.52 2.10
N LEU A 456 2.12 30.61 2.65
CA LEU A 456 0.73 30.38 2.23
C LEU A 456 -0.17 30.28 3.46
N GLU A 457 -1.40 30.73 3.31
CA GLU A 457 -2.43 30.73 4.34
C GLU A 457 -3.66 29.99 3.85
N SER A 458 -4.23 29.13 4.69
CA SER A 458 -5.47 28.39 4.41
C SER A 458 -5.47 27.75 3.02
N PHE A 459 -4.35 27.14 2.65
CA PHE A 459 -4.11 26.59 1.33
C PHE A 459 -4.60 25.14 1.22
N SER A 460 -5.36 24.85 0.16
CA SER A 460 -5.84 23.50 -0.15
C SER A 460 -4.89 22.80 -1.12
N GLY A 461 -3.91 22.08 -0.58
CA GLY A 461 -2.93 21.35 -1.36
C GLY A 461 -1.64 21.07 -0.61
N ASN A 462 -0.73 20.38 -1.28
CA ASN A 462 0.62 20.09 -0.77
C ASN A 462 1.64 21.07 -1.37
N VAL A 463 2.63 21.44 -0.57
CA VAL A 463 3.76 22.28 -0.97
C VAL A 463 5.03 21.45 -0.83
N SER A 464 5.95 21.57 -1.78
CA SER A 464 7.25 20.90 -1.73
C SER A 464 8.38 21.89 -2.01
N ALA A 465 9.53 21.69 -1.38
CA ALA A 465 10.73 22.45 -1.69
C ALA A 465 11.47 21.83 -2.89
N SER A 466 12.16 22.66 -3.67
CA SER A 466 13.13 22.19 -4.66
C SER A 466 14.34 21.53 -3.98
N PRO A 467 15.08 20.64 -4.67
CA PRO A 467 16.22 19.92 -4.10
C PRO A 467 17.24 20.79 -3.37
N GLU A 468 17.65 21.92 -3.96
CA GLU A 468 18.60 22.85 -3.34
C GLU A 468 17.92 23.89 -2.42
N GLY A 469 16.59 23.89 -2.37
CA GLY A 469 15.81 24.80 -1.52
C GLY A 469 15.67 26.23 -2.06
N ASN A 470 15.98 26.50 -3.32
CA ASN A 470 15.82 27.84 -3.89
C ASN A 470 14.35 28.24 -4.11
N TYR A 471 13.47 27.24 -4.26
CA TYR A 471 12.05 27.44 -4.55
C TYR A 471 11.17 26.51 -3.72
N LEU A 472 9.95 26.94 -3.46
CA LEU A 472 8.83 26.05 -3.17
C LEU A 472 7.96 25.90 -4.42
N ILE A 473 7.32 24.76 -4.61
CA ILE A 473 6.33 24.52 -5.66
C ILE A 473 5.04 23.95 -5.08
N TYR A 474 3.93 24.43 -5.60
CA TYR A 474 2.58 24.01 -5.21
C TYR A 474 1.58 24.21 -6.35
N TYR A 475 0.52 23.41 -6.32
CA TYR A 475 -0.61 23.51 -7.25
C TYR A 475 -1.82 24.06 -6.49
N ASP A 476 -2.28 25.24 -6.87
CA ASP A 476 -3.49 25.84 -6.32
C ASP A 476 -4.71 25.31 -7.06
N LYS A 477 -5.52 24.50 -6.36
CA LYS A 477 -6.73 23.89 -6.90
C LYS A 477 -7.78 24.89 -7.36
N LYS A 478 -7.90 26.04 -6.67
CA LYS A 478 -8.93 27.05 -6.97
C LYS A 478 -8.62 27.81 -8.25
N SER A 479 -7.39 28.29 -8.39
CA SER A 479 -6.94 28.96 -9.61
C SER A 479 -6.55 28.00 -10.73
N MET A 480 -6.35 26.72 -10.39
CA MET A 480 -5.85 25.67 -11.27
C MET A 480 -4.44 25.96 -11.83
N LEU A 481 -3.63 26.70 -11.07
CA LEU A 481 -2.29 27.12 -11.45
C LEU A 481 -1.21 26.42 -10.62
N TRP A 482 -0.15 26.02 -11.29
CA TRP A 482 1.12 25.70 -10.65
C TRP A 482 1.87 26.99 -10.35
N ASN A 483 2.36 27.10 -9.13
CA ASN A 483 3.07 28.28 -8.65
C ASN A 483 4.40 27.87 -8.02
N THR A 484 5.40 28.71 -8.23
CA THR A 484 6.67 28.65 -7.52
C THR A 484 6.82 29.86 -6.62
N TYR A 485 7.37 29.65 -5.43
CA TYR A 485 7.76 30.71 -4.52
C TYR A 485 9.28 30.74 -4.42
N GLN A 486 9.93 31.82 -4.83
CA GLN A 486 11.37 31.98 -4.72
C GLN A 486 11.75 32.36 -3.30
N VAL A 487 12.52 31.51 -2.62
CA VAL A 487 12.80 31.66 -1.18
C VAL A 487 13.57 32.96 -0.88
N ALA A 488 14.59 33.27 -1.67
CA ALA A 488 15.47 34.42 -1.44
C ALA A 488 14.76 35.78 -1.57
N THR A 489 13.81 35.91 -2.50
CA THR A 489 13.15 37.19 -2.82
C THR A 489 11.73 37.27 -2.28
N GLY A 490 11.12 36.13 -1.95
CA GLY A 490 9.71 36.00 -1.62
C GLY A 490 8.76 36.17 -2.81
N LYS A 491 9.28 36.19 -4.05
CA LYS A 491 8.46 36.36 -5.26
C LYS A 491 7.74 35.05 -5.60
N THR A 492 6.41 35.13 -5.76
CA THR A 492 5.61 34.05 -6.34
C THR A 492 5.51 34.21 -7.86
N THR A 493 5.61 33.11 -8.60
CA THR A 493 5.44 33.05 -10.04
C THR A 493 4.44 31.97 -10.41
N ALA A 494 3.37 32.34 -11.11
CA ALA A 494 2.44 31.38 -11.71
C ALA A 494 3.02 30.86 -13.03
N LEU A 495 3.17 29.55 -13.15
CA LEU A 495 3.94 28.93 -14.24
C LEU A 495 3.15 28.72 -15.52
N ASN A 496 1.86 28.41 -15.41
CA ASN A 496 1.01 27.99 -16.54
C ASN A 496 -0.13 28.98 -16.86
N THR A 497 0.01 30.24 -16.46
CA THR A 497 -0.99 31.29 -16.73
C THR A 497 -1.17 31.52 -18.23
N GLY A 498 -2.43 31.60 -18.68
CA GLY A 498 -2.77 31.90 -20.08
C GLY A 498 -2.49 30.77 -21.07
N MET A 499 -2.01 29.60 -20.61
CA MET A 499 -1.81 28.44 -21.47
C MET A 499 -3.14 27.78 -21.85
N GLN A 500 -3.26 27.36 -23.10
CA GLN A 500 -4.41 26.56 -23.56
C GLN A 500 -4.39 25.15 -22.94
N VAL A 501 -3.20 24.60 -22.74
CA VAL A 501 -2.96 23.29 -22.12
C VAL A 501 -3.32 23.31 -20.63
N LYS A 502 -4.06 22.30 -20.17
CA LYS A 502 -4.49 22.16 -18.78
C LYS A 502 -3.56 21.23 -18.02
N PHE A 503 -3.17 21.64 -16.82
CA PHE A 503 -2.27 20.89 -15.93
C PHE A 503 -3.04 20.22 -14.77
N PHE A 504 -4.35 20.08 -14.94
CA PHE A 504 -5.30 19.54 -13.97
C PHE A 504 -6.23 18.54 -14.62
N ASN A 505 -6.81 17.65 -13.81
CA ASN A 505 -7.69 16.59 -14.27
C ASN A 505 -8.90 17.17 -15.02
N GLU A 506 -8.85 17.05 -16.35
CA GLU A 506 -9.89 17.52 -17.27
C GLU A 506 -11.13 16.61 -17.22
N GLU A 507 -11.01 15.43 -16.63
CA GLU A 507 -12.09 14.46 -16.44
C GLU A 507 -12.69 14.48 -15.02
N ASN A 508 -12.41 15.52 -14.24
CA ASN A 508 -12.95 15.65 -12.89
C ASN A 508 -14.48 15.76 -12.93
N ASP A 509 -15.17 14.74 -12.43
CA ASP A 509 -16.64 14.66 -12.39
C ASP A 509 -17.21 14.68 -10.96
N VAL A 510 -16.41 15.16 -10.02
CA VAL A 510 -16.82 15.41 -8.64
C VAL A 510 -17.03 16.91 -8.42
N PRO A 511 -17.98 17.33 -7.56
CA PRO A 511 -18.23 18.75 -7.24
C PRO A 511 -17.17 19.37 -6.30
N ASP A 512 -15.90 19.13 -6.63
CA ASP A 512 -14.73 19.67 -5.95
C ASP A 512 -13.70 20.16 -6.98
N ASP A 513 -12.76 21.00 -6.54
CA ASP A 513 -11.72 21.55 -7.40
C ASP A 513 -10.81 20.42 -7.94
N PRO A 514 -10.47 20.42 -9.25
CA PRO A 514 -9.72 19.32 -9.85
C PRO A 514 -8.29 19.23 -9.31
N ASN A 515 -7.78 18.00 -9.17
CA ASN A 515 -6.37 17.77 -8.83
C ASN A 515 -5.46 18.00 -10.05
N SER A 516 -4.18 18.32 -9.83
CA SER A 516 -3.19 18.36 -10.91
C SER A 516 -2.84 16.96 -11.44
N TYR A 517 -2.26 16.88 -12.64
CA TYR A 517 -1.66 15.64 -13.14
C TYR A 517 -0.30 15.29 -12.51
N GLY A 518 0.20 16.17 -11.62
CA GLY A 518 1.37 15.93 -10.79
C GLY A 518 2.68 16.54 -11.29
N LEU A 519 3.72 16.30 -10.49
CA LEU A 519 5.08 16.79 -10.66
C LEU A 519 5.98 15.63 -11.09
N ALA A 520 6.72 15.80 -12.18
CA ALA A 520 7.70 14.83 -12.65
C ALA A 520 9.06 14.97 -11.94
N GLY A 521 9.40 16.15 -11.40
CA GLY A 521 10.61 16.39 -10.61
C GLY A 521 11.35 17.66 -10.99
N TRP A 522 12.54 17.85 -10.42
CA TRP A 522 13.40 19.02 -10.66
C TRP A 522 14.64 18.65 -11.45
N THR A 523 15.22 19.61 -12.15
CA THR A 523 16.56 19.49 -12.76
C THR A 523 17.63 19.99 -11.81
N GLU A 524 18.87 19.53 -11.99
CA GLU A 524 20.03 19.93 -11.17
C GLU A 524 20.15 21.44 -10.95
N GLY A 525 20.38 21.82 -9.68
CA GLY A 525 20.54 23.21 -9.27
C GLY A 525 19.25 24.03 -9.36
N ASP A 526 18.10 23.37 -9.26
CA ASP A 526 16.76 23.96 -9.33
C ASP A 526 16.49 24.79 -10.60
N LYS A 527 17.18 24.50 -11.71
CA LYS A 527 17.12 25.34 -12.93
C LYS A 527 15.78 25.28 -13.64
N ALA A 528 15.10 24.16 -13.53
CA ALA A 528 13.81 23.91 -14.13
C ALA A 528 13.03 22.86 -13.34
N VAL A 529 11.70 22.95 -13.42
CA VAL A 529 10.76 21.99 -12.86
C VAL A 529 9.97 21.32 -13.99
N LEU A 530 9.75 20.02 -13.86
CA LEU A 530 9.04 19.21 -14.85
C LEU A 530 7.63 18.89 -14.34
N LEU A 531 6.60 19.34 -15.05
CA LEU A 531 5.19 19.17 -14.69
C LEU A 531 4.46 18.34 -15.74
N TYR A 532 3.46 17.56 -15.30
CA TYR A 532 2.62 16.78 -16.19
C TYR A 532 1.40 17.59 -16.63
N ASP A 533 1.08 17.54 -17.92
CA ASP A 533 -0.32 17.66 -18.35
C ASP A 533 -0.94 16.24 -18.44
N ARG A 534 -2.15 16.11 -18.99
CA ARG A 534 -2.81 14.80 -19.16
C ARG A 534 -1.95 13.77 -19.90
N TYR A 535 -1.19 14.23 -20.88
CA TYR A 535 -0.51 13.43 -21.89
C TYR A 535 1.03 13.59 -21.87
N ASP A 536 1.49 14.82 -21.73
CA ASP A 536 2.85 15.28 -22.01
C ASP A 536 3.58 15.79 -20.74
N ILE A 537 4.91 15.91 -20.87
CA ILE A 537 5.79 16.42 -19.82
C ILE A 537 6.29 17.79 -20.23
N TRP A 538 6.15 18.78 -19.35
CA TRP A 538 6.52 20.16 -19.61
C TRP A 538 7.61 20.62 -18.67
N GLN A 539 8.58 21.36 -19.20
CA GLN A 539 9.65 22.00 -18.46
C GLN A 539 9.34 23.49 -18.28
N PHE A 540 9.40 23.96 -17.05
CA PHE A 540 9.22 25.36 -16.67
C PHE A 540 10.48 25.90 -15.99
N ALA A 541 10.89 27.12 -16.36
CA ALA A 541 11.81 27.88 -15.53
C ALA A 541 11.04 28.35 -14.27
N PRO A 542 11.52 28.06 -13.05
CA PRO A 542 10.77 28.35 -11.83
C PRO A 542 10.66 29.85 -11.52
N ASP A 543 11.42 30.71 -12.19
CA ASP A 543 11.26 32.17 -12.11
C ASP A 543 10.35 32.76 -13.21
N GLY A 544 9.84 31.92 -14.11
CA GLY A 544 8.95 32.29 -15.21
C GLY A 544 9.60 33.13 -16.31
N LYS A 545 10.93 33.31 -16.31
CA LYS A 545 11.61 34.16 -17.32
C LYS A 545 11.78 33.51 -18.67
N SER A 546 11.75 32.18 -18.74
CA SER A 546 11.82 31.43 -19.98
C SER A 546 10.46 30.85 -20.34
N ALA A 547 10.13 30.85 -21.63
CA ALA A 547 8.92 30.21 -22.11
C ALA A 547 8.90 28.72 -21.72
N PRO A 548 7.75 28.17 -21.33
CA PRO A 548 7.63 26.75 -21.02
C PRO A 548 7.89 25.91 -22.27
N LYS A 549 8.59 24.79 -22.09
CA LYS A 549 8.96 23.87 -23.17
C LYS A 549 8.25 22.53 -22.95
N ASN A 550 7.49 22.06 -23.93
CA ASN A 550 6.99 20.70 -23.92
C ASN A 550 8.17 19.75 -24.22
N LEU A 551 8.58 18.95 -23.23
CA LEU A 551 9.71 18.03 -23.35
C LEU A 551 9.37 16.88 -24.30
N THR A 552 8.12 16.43 -24.33
CA THR A 552 7.65 15.35 -25.19
C THR A 552 7.15 15.85 -26.55
N ASN A 553 7.36 17.14 -26.88
CA ASN A 553 7.02 17.79 -28.16
C ASN A 553 5.52 17.64 -28.56
N GLY A 554 4.62 17.46 -27.59
CA GLY A 554 3.18 17.29 -27.85
C GLY A 554 2.79 15.91 -28.41
N ILE A 555 3.75 14.98 -28.51
CA ILE A 555 3.52 13.63 -29.03
C ILE A 555 2.49 12.88 -28.20
N GLY A 556 2.45 13.11 -26.89
CA GLY A 556 1.46 12.51 -26.01
C GLY A 556 0.06 12.89 -26.47
N ARG A 557 -0.23 14.18 -26.50
CA ARG A 557 -1.56 14.71 -26.84
C ARG A 557 -1.99 14.36 -28.26
N THR A 558 -1.11 14.46 -29.25
CA THR A 558 -1.45 14.15 -30.66
C THR A 558 -1.79 12.67 -30.86
N ASN A 559 -1.18 11.77 -30.10
CA ASN A 559 -1.36 10.31 -30.25
C ASN A 559 -2.23 9.69 -29.15
N ASN A 560 -2.86 10.51 -28.30
CA ASN A 560 -3.63 10.07 -27.14
C ASN A 560 -2.82 9.17 -26.17
N LEU A 561 -1.52 9.45 -26.01
CA LEU A 561 -0.60 8.76 -25.11
C LEU A 561 -0.39 9.56 -23.82
N THR A 562 -0.40 8.88 -22.68
CA THR A 562 -0.03 9.49 -21.39
C THR A 562 1.37 9.05 -21.00
N PHE A 563 2.31 10.01 -20.90
CA PHE A 563 3.69 9.78 -20.48
C PHE A 563 3.91 10.11 -19.00
N ARG A 564 4.59 9.22 -18.27
CA ARG A 564 5.06 9.44 -16.88
C ARG A 564 6.50 8.99 -16.75
N VAL A 565 7.31 9.69 -15.96
CA VAL A 565 8.72 9.32 -15.77
C VAL A 565 8.84 8.14 -14.80
N GLU A 566 9.50 7.08 -15.25
CA GLU A 566 9.92 5.95 -14.41
C GLU A 566 11.15 6.32 -13.59
N ARG A 567 11.07 6.18 -12.26
CA ARG A 567 12.15 6.49 -11.32
C ARG A 567 13.07 5.29 -11.15
N LEU A 568 14.13 5.24 -11.97
CA LEU A 568 15.10 4.14 -11.97
C LEU A 568 16.13 4.22 -10.84
N ASP A 569 16.40 5.42 -10.32
CA ASP A 569 17.26 5.65 -9.17
C ASP A 569 16.46 6.37 -8.07
N PRO A 570 16.05 5.68 -7.00
CA PRO A 570 15.31 6.28 -5.89
C PRO A 570 16.16 7.25 -5.05
N ASP A 571 17.49 7.17 -5.13
CA ASP A 571 18.41 8.06 -4.40
C ASP A 571 18.54 9.44 -5.09
N SER A 572 18.19 9.53 -6.38
CA SER A 572 18.30 10.75 -7.15
C SER A 572 17.19 11.76 -6.81
N ARG A 573 17.61 12.97 -6.44
CA ARG A 573 16.71 14.09 -6.09
C ARG A 573 16.39 15.02 -7.26
N SER A 574 17.18 14.95 -8.33
CA SER A 574 17.05 15.83 -9.50
C SER A 574 17.60 15.18 -10.77
N PHE A 575 17.08 15.59 -11.91
CA PHE A 575 17.57 15.13 -13.21
C PHE A 575 18.78 15.93 -13.67
N GLY A 576 19.83 15.22 -14.03
CA GLY A 576 21.04 15.77 -14.60
C GLY A 576 20.91 16.15 -16.06
N LYS A 577 21.78 17.03 -16.54
CA LYS A 577 21.74 17.54 -17.93
C LYS A 577 21.92 16.47 -19.01
N LYS A 578 22.51 15.33 -18.66
CA LYS A 578 22.78 14.22 -19.60
C LYS A 578 21.79 13.07 -19.42
N ASP A 579 20.81 13.21 -18.53
CA ASP A 579 19.89 12.14 -18.22
C ASP A 579 19.00 11.82 -19.41
N VAL A 580 18.80 10.52 -19.60
CA VAL A 580 17.82 9.96 -20.52
C VAL A 580 16.70 9.39 -19.67
N LEU A 581 15.54 10.04 -19.74
CA LEU A 581 14.35 9.63 -19.00
C LEU A 581 13.78 8.37 -19.64
N LEU A 582 13.50 7.37 -18.81
CA LEU A 582 12.58 6.30 -19.15
C LEU A 582 11.15 6.79 -18.87
N LEU A 583 10.28 6.69 -19.86
CA LEU A 583 8.88 7.10 -19.74
C LEU A 583 8.00 5.86 -19.81
N ASP A 584 7.17 5.62 -18.79
CA ASP A 584 5.98 4.79 -18.89
C ASP A 584 4.97 5.50 -19.81
N ALA A 585 4.33 4.73 -20.68
CA ALA A 585 3.38 5.24 -21.66
C ALA A 585 2.12 4.38 -21.70
N VAL A 586 0.95 5.02 -21.65
CA VAL A 586 -0.35 4.39 -21.83
C VAL A 586 -1.03 4.96 -23.07
N ASN A 587 -1.50 4.12 -23.98
CA ASN A 587 -2.38 4.51 -25.07
C ASN A 587 -3.82 4.57 -24.56
N ASN A 588 -4.39 5.77 -24.45
CA ASN A 588 -5.73 5.94 -23.87
C ASN A 588 -6.86 5.41 -24.78
N THR A 589 -6.57 5.09 -26.05
CA THR A 589 -7.54 4.52 -27.00
C THR A 589 -7.57 2.99 -26.98
N THR A 590 -6.38 2.36 -26.98
CA THR A 590 -6.22 0.89 -27.04
C THR A 590 -5.93 0.25 -25.69
N LYS A 591 -5.65 1.08 -24.67
CA LYS A 591 -5.20 0.74 -23.31
C LYS A 591 -3.82 0.07 -23.25
N GLU A 592 -3.10 -0.01 -24.37
CA GLU A 592 -1.76 -0.62 -24.43
C GLU A 592 -0.79 0.15 -23.52
N ASN A 593 0.16 -0.57 -22.91
CA ASN A 593 1.20 0.03 -22.08
C ASN A 593 2.57 -0.23 -22.70
N GLY A 594 3.55 0.59 -22.35
CA GLY A 594 4.88 0.48 -22.91
C GLY A 594 5.87 1.49 -22.35
N PHE A 595 7.05 1.51 -22.96
CA PHE A 595 8.12 2.41 -22.58
C PHE A 595 8.60 3.26 -23.75
N TYR A 596 8.96 4.50 -23.44
CA TYR A 596 9.65 5.42 -24.33
C TYR A 596 10.93 5.91 -23.65
N ARG A 597 11.87 6.45 -24.42
CA ARG A 597 13.01 7.19 -23.89
C ARG A 597 13.04 8.62 -24.39
N LYS A 598 13.49 9.54 -23.53
CA LYS A 598 13.63 10.95 -23.86
C LYS A 598 14.83 11.57 -23.14
N ALA A 599 15.83 12.02 -23.89
CA ALA A 599 16.93 12.80 -23.32
C ALA A 599 16.43 14.19 -22.90
N ILE A 600 16.75 14.62 -21.67
CA ILE A 600 16.13 15.80 -21.08
C ILE A 600 16.42 17.10 -21.84
N ASN A 601 17.60 17.22 -22.47
CA ASN A 601 18.05 18.45 -23.10
C ASN A 601 17.99 18.45 -24.63
N ASP A 602 17.60 17.36 -25.28
CA ASP A 602 17.45 17.37 -26.73
C ASP A 602 16.05 17.86 -27.16
N ASN A 603 15.90 18.24 -28.43
CA ASN A 603 14.64 18.66 -29.02
C ASN A 603 13.94 17.54 -29.81
N LYS A 604 14.41 16.30 -29.69
CA LYS A 604 13.84 15.15 -30.43
C LYS A 604 12.55 14.68 -29.78
N ASN A 605 11.70 14.02 -30.57
CA ASN A 605 10.52 13.36 -30.02
C ASN A 605 10.93 12.21 -29.08
N PRO A 606 10.10 11.85 -28.09
CA PRO A 606 10.27 10.61 -27.34
C PRO A 606 10.38 9.42 -28.30
N GLU A 607 11.38 8.57 -28.11
CA GLU A 607 11.58 7.39 -28.93
C GLU A 607 10.84 6.20 -28.30
N LEU A 608 9.95 5.57 -29.06
CA LEU A 608 9.29 4.34 -28.67
C LEU A 608 10.32 3.23 -28.45
N ILE A 609 10.28 2.61 -27.27
CA ILE A 609 11.04 1.39 -26.97
C ILE A 609 10.17 0.18 -27.29
N VAL A 610 9.01 0.09 -26.62
CA VAL A 610 8.06 -1.00 -26.73
C VAL A 610 6.67 -0.49 -26.37
N MET A 611 5.64 -0.98 -27.06
CA MET A 611 4.22 -0.80 -26.72
C MET A 611 3.53 -2.13 -26.99
N ALA A 612 2.72 -2.61 -26.05
CA ALA A 612 2.07 -3.91 -26.16
C ALA A 612 0.75 -3.98 -25.37
N ASP A 613 -0.06 -4.98 -25.72
CA ASP A 613 -1.33 -5.40 -25.10
C ASP A 613 -1.12 -6.11 -23.75
N THR A 614 -0.27 -5.51 -22.91
CA THR A 614 0.19 -6.07 -21.64
C THR A 614 0.37 -4.97 -20.61
N LYS A 615 0.26 -5.32 -19.33
CA LYS A 615 0.70 -4.46 -18.24
C LYS A 615 2.12 -4.84 -17.84
N PHE A 616 3.01 -3.85 -17.81
CA PHE A 616 4.36 -3.97 -17.27
C PHE A 616 4.35 -3.61 -15.78
N SER A 617 5.17 -4.30 -14.98
CA SER A 617 5.52 -3.86 -13.63
C SER A 617 6.47 -2.65 -13.69
N PRO A 618 6.61 -1.87 -12.59
CA PRO A 618 7.71 -0.92 -12.47
C PRO A 618 9.06 -1.59 -12.77
N VAL A 619 9.95 -0.85 -13.44
CA VAL A 619 11.23 -1.37 -13.92
C VAL A 619 12.29 -1.22 -12.84
N VAL A 620 12.99 -2.31 -12.52
CA VAL A 620 14.16 -2.28 -11.64
C VAL A 620 15.43 -2.22 -12.48
N LYS A 621 16.25 -1.18 -12.32
CA LYS A 621 17.56 -1.05 -12.96
C LYS A 621 18.68 -1.47 -11.99
N ALA A 622 19.72 -2.14 -12.48
CA ALA A 622 20.93 -2.32 -11.70
C ALA A 622 21.67 -0.99 -11.49
N LYS A 623 22.21 -0.75 -10.28
CA LYS A 623 22.83 0.53 -9.92
C LYS A 623 24.00 0.91 -10.85
N ASN A 624 24.82 -0.07 -11.24
CA ASN A 624 26.06 0.15 -11.99
C ASN A 624 26.05 -0.51 -13.39
N ALA A 625 24.90 -0.92 -13.90
CA ALA A 625 24.79 -1.55 -15.22
C ALA A 625 23.48 -1.18 -15.95
N GLU A 626 23.56 -1.09 -17.28
CA GLU A 626 22.39 -0.91 -18.16
C GLU A 626 21.66 -2.24 -18.36
N ILE A 627 21.01 -2.70 -17.30
CA ILE A 627 20.19 -3.91 -17.31
C ILE A 627 18.97 -3.72 -16.41
N TYR A 628 17.85 -4.27 -16.87
CA TYR A 628 16.51 -4.02 -16.38
C TYR A 628 15.80 -5.33 -16.06
N LEU A 629 15.03 -5.34 -14.97
CA LEU A 629 14.26 -6.47 -14.47
C LEU A 629 12.83 -6.00 -14.23
N PHE A 630 11.90 -6.70 -14.84
CA PHE A 630 10.48 -6.39 -14.78
C PHE A 630 9.68 -7.66 -15.03
N ASP A 631 8.39 -7.64 -14.72
CA ASP A 631 7.45 -8.62 -15.20
C ASP A 631 6.37 -7.96 -16.06
N LYS A 632 5.74 -8.76 -16.92
CA LYS A 632 4.59 -8.32 -17.70
C LYS A 632 3.62 -9.47 -17.92
N GLY A 633 2.35 -9.14 -18.03
CA GLY A 633 1.27 -10.08 -18.30
C GLY A 633 0.02 -9.35 -18.81
N ASN A 634 -1.00 -10.10 -19.18
CA ASN A 634 -2.31 -9.56 -19.54
C ASN A 634 -3.41 -10.49 -19.04
N TYR A 635 -4.68 -10.23 -19.34
CA TYR A 635 -5.76 -11.10 -18.83
C TYR A 635 -5.53 -12.57 -19.20
N SER A 636 -5.11 -12.87 -20.43
CA SER A 636 -4.93 -14.23 -20.94
C SER A 636 -3.58 -14.87 -20.57
N THR A 637 -2.57 -14.06 -20.22
CA THR A 637 -1.20 -14.52 -19.94
C THR A 637 -0.79 -14.10 -18.54
N SER A 638 -0.53 -15.09 -17.68
CA SER A 638 0.00 -14.85 -16.34
C SER A 638 1.34 -14.09 -16.39
N PRO A 639 1.65 -13.25 -15.38
CA PRO A 639 2.88 -12.47 -15.38
C PRO A 639 4.13 -13.35 -15.54
N GLU A 640 4.97 -12.98 -16.49
CA GLU A 640 6.26 -13.59 -16.73
C GLU A 640 7.37 -12.58 -16.43
N ILE A 641 8.51 -13.06 -15.92
CA ILE A 641 9.62 -12.21 -15.47
C ILE A 641 10.69 -12.17 -16.56
N PHE A 642 11.18 -10.97 -16.84
CA PHE A 642 12.12 -10.69 -17.92
C PHE A 642 13.35 -9.91 -17.43
N ILE A 643 14.47 -10.19 -18.08
CA ILE A 643 15.68 -9.36 -18.03
C ILE A 643 15.91 -8.74 -19.42
N SER A 644 16.29 -7.48 -19.47
CA SER A 644 16.61 -6.79 -20.72
C SER A 644 17.74 -5.78 -20.54
N LYS A 645 18.52 -5.52 -21.60
CA LYS A 645 19.54 -4.46 -21.62
C LYS A 645 19.03 -3.14 -22.22
N ASP A 646 17.93 -3.19 -22.96
CA ASP A 646 17.42 -2.06 -23.75
C ASP A 646 15.90 -1.89 -23.67
N LEU A 647 15.21 -2.77 -22.93
CA LEU A 647 13.75 -2.92 -22.81
C LEU A 647 13.02 -3.27 -24.13
N LYS A 648 13.74 -3.32 -25.27
CA LYS A 648 13.21 -3.75 -26.58
C LYS A 648 13.30 -5.26 -26.72
N THR A 649 14.47 -5.83 -26.42
CA THR A 649 14.75 -7.26 -26.47
C THR A 649 14.85 -7.80 -25.05
N ALA A 650 13.94 -8.71 -24.69
CA ALA A 650 13.80 -9.19 -23.33
C ALA A 650 13.93 -10.71 -23.27
N THR A 651 14.75 -11.21 -22.35
CA THR A 651 14.92 -12.64 -22.09
C THR A 651 13.99 -13.03 -20.95
N LYS A 652 13.08 -13.96 -21.20
CA LYS A 652 12.24 -14.56 -20.16
C LYS A 652 13.08 -15.43 -19.24
N ILE A 653 12.97 -15.21 -17.94
CA ILE A 653 13.73 -15.96 -16.91
C ILE A 653 12.83 -16.78 -15.97
N ALA A 654 11.53 -16.48 -15.92
CA ALA A 654 10.54 -17.27 -15.22
C ALA A 654 9.12 -17.01 -15.76
N SER A 655 8.26 -18.01 -15.61
CA SER A 655 6.82 -17.89 -15.80
C SER A 655 6.12 -18.17 -14.47
N THR A 656 4.97 -17.54 -14.25
CA THR A 656 4.06 -17.91 -13.15
C THR A 656 2.89 -18.72 -13.70
N ASN A 657 2.32 -19.60 -12.87
CA ASN A 657 1.05 -20.27 -13.16
C ASN A 657 0.95 -21.10 -14.46
N PRO A 658 1.91 -21.97 -14.80
CA PRO A 658 1.78 -22.83 -15.99
C PRO A 658 0.52 -23.72 -15.96
N GLN A 659 -0.02 -24.01 -14.76
CA GLN A 659 -1.26 -24.74 -14.58
C GLN A 659 -2.50 -24.03 -15.14
N GLN A 660 -2.44 -22.72 -15.44
CA GLN A 660 -3.53 -21.97 -16.05
C GLN A 660 -3.97 -22.60 -17.38
N SER A 661 -3.04 -23.17 -18.14
CA SER A 661 -3.31 -23.85 -19.42
C SER A 661 -4.31 -25.02 -19.31
N ASN A 662 -4.51 -25.57 -18.11
CA ASN A 662 -5.45 -26.67 -17.85
C ASN A 662 -6.89 -26.22 -17.61
N TYR A 663 -7.13 -24.90 -17.49
CA TYR A 663 -8.44 -24.34 -17.16
C TYR A 663 -9.02 -23.57 -18.33
N ASN A 664 -10.35 -23.63 -18.50
CA ASN A 664 -11.09 -22.74 -19.41
C ASN A 664 -10.93 -21.30 -18.93
N TRP A 665 -9.93 -20.56 -19.40
CA TRP A 665 -9.57 -19.29 -18.73
C TRP A 665 -10.47 -18.12 -19.15
N GLY A 666 -10.22 -17.57 -20.34
CA GLY A 666 -11.00 -16.50 -20.92
C GLY A 666 -10.16 -15.50 -21.73
N THR A 667 -10.88 -14.57 -22.35
CA THR A 667 -10.34 -13.41 -23.08
C THR A 667 -10.95 -12.13 -22.53
N ALA A 668 -10.32 -10.98 -22.80
CA ALA A 668 -10.83 -9.66 -22.44
C ALA A 668 -10.77 -8.75 -23.67
N GLU A 669 -11.82 -7.97 -23.91
CA GLU A 669 -11.86 -7.00 -25.02
C GLU A 669 -12.53 -5.69 -24.59
N LEU A 670 -12.14 -4.60 -25.23
CA LEU A 670 -12.76 -3.30 -25.05
C LEU A 670 -14.04 -3.22 -25.87
N VAL A 671 -15.16 -2.94 -25.23
CA VAL A 671 -16.44 -2.68 -25.89
C VAL A 671 -16.77 -1.20 -25.80
N LYS A 672 -17.36 -0.65 -26.86
CA LYS A 672 -17.72 0.77 -26.97
C LYS A 672 -19.18 0.92 -27.36
N TRP A 673 -19.87 1.87 -26.75
CA TRP A 673 -21.25 2.20 -27.11
C TRP A 673 -21.51 3.70 -27.00
N THR A 674 -22.67 4.11 -27.51
CA THR A 674 -23.19 5.46 -27.29
C THR A 674 -24.36 5.37 -26.32
N THR A 675 -24.30 6.14 -25.24
CA THR A 675 -25.36 6.17 -24.22
C THR A 675 -26.61 6.89 -24.76
N PRO A 676 -27.79 6.77 -24.12
CA PRO A 676 -29.02 7.44 -24.55
C PRO A 676 -28.90 8.96 -24.69
N LYS A 677 -28.14 9.63 -23.82
CA LYS A 677 -27.83 11.08 -23.90
C LYS A 677 -26.72 11.40 -24.91
N GLY A 678 -26.17 10.42 -25.62
CA GLY A 678 -25.20 10.61 -26.70
C GLY A 678 -23.71 10.55 -26.29
N PHE A 679 -23.39 10.22 -25.04
CA PHE A 679 -22.00 10.10 -24.59
C PHE A 679 -21.34 8.88 -25.23
N LYS A 680 -20.05 9.01 -25.57
CA LYS A 680 -19.21 7.87 -25.97
C LYS A 680 -18.68 7.21 -24.72
N SER A 681 -19.05 5.95 -24.52
CA SER A 681 -18.64 5.17 -23.35
C SER A 681 -17.99 3.86 -23.76
N GLU A 682 -17.24 3.28 -22.82
CA GLU A 682 -16.49 2.05 -23.01
C GLU A 682 -16.45 1.21 -21.74
N GLY A 683 -16.02 -0.04 -21.88
CA GLY A 683 -15.90 -0.99 -20.78
C GLY A 683 -15.20 -2.26 -21.23
N VAL A 684 -14.92 -3.18 -20.31
CA VAL A 684 -14.28 -4.46 -20.63
C VAL A 684 -15.33 -5.56 -20.66
N LEU A 685 -15.34 -6.36 -21.73
CA LEU A 685 -16.08 -7.61 -21.80
C LEU A 685 -15.10 -8.78 -21.69
N TYR A 686 -15.34 -9.66 -20.72
CA TYR A 686 -14.61 -10.90 -20.55
C TYR A 686 -15.46 -12.08 -21.05
N LYS A 687 -14.85 -12.96 -21.84
CA LYS A 687 -15.51 -14.11 -22.47
C LYS A 687 -14.76 -15.42 -22.16
N PRO A 688 -15.45 -16.57 -22.04
CA PRO A 688 -14.80 -17.88 -21.97
C PRO A 688 -13.83 -18.08 -23.14
N GLU A 689 -12.76 -18.86 -22.97
CA GLU A 689 -11.80 -19.05 -24.07
C GLU A 689 -12.37 -19.96 -25.17
N ASP A 690 -13.33 -20.81 -24.82
CA ASP A 690 -14.11 -21.67 -25.70
C ASP A 690 -15.42 -21.01 -26.18
N PHE A 691 -15.45 -19.67 -26.18
CA PHE A 691 -16.62 -18.90 -26.61
C PHE A 691 -17.09 -19.28 -28.02
N ASP A 692 -18.35 -19.70 -28.09
CA ASP A 692 -19.09 -20.02 -29.31
C ASP A 692 -20.20 -18.98 -29.54
N PRO A 693 -20.14 -18.16 -30.61
CA PRO A 693 -21.15 -17.13 -30.90
C PRO A 693 -22.55 -17.68 -31.21
N ASN A 694 -22.71 -18.99 -31.38
CA ASN A 694 -24.01 -19.64 -31.59
C ASN A 694 -24.69 -20.06 -30.28
N LYS A 695 -23.99 -19.98 -29.14
CA LYS A 695 -24.54 -20.27 -27.80
C LYS A 695 -24.99 -18.98 -27.13
N LYS A 696 -26.00 -19.08 -26.26
CA LYS A 696 -26.41 -18.01 -25.36
C LYS A 696 -25.71 -18.16 -24.02
N TYR A 697 -25.10 -17.07 -23.53
CA TYR A 697 -24.41 -17.02 -22.26
C TYR A 697 -25.13 -16.11 -21.27
N PRO A 698 -25.24 -16.50 -20.00
CA PRO A 698 -25.59 -15.57 -18.94
C PRO A 698 -24.48 -14.52 -18.76
N MET A 699 -24.85 -13.33 -18.31
CA MET A 699 -23.90 -12.22 -18.12
C MET A 699 -23.97 -11.68 -16.69
N ILE A 700 -22.82 -11.37 -16.10
CA ILE A 700 -22.72 -10.63 -14.84
C ILE A 700 -22.09 -9.28 -15.13
N VAL A 701 -22.73 -8.21 -14.66
CA VAL A 701 -22.21 -6.85 -14.78
C VAL A 701 -21.62 -6.42 -13.44
N TYR A 702 -20.35 -6.01 -13.46
CA TYR A 702 -19.65 -5.51 -12.29
C TYR A 702 -19.13 -4.10 -12.54
N PHE A 703 -19.33 -3.20 -11.58
CA PHE A 703 -19.01 -1.79 -11.77
C PHE A 703 -18.61 -1.11 -10.45
N TYR A 704 -17.91 0.01 -10.58
CA TYR A 704 -17.61 0.91 -9.48
C TYR A 704 -17.52 2.35 -9.98
N GLU A 705 -16.52 2.67 -10.80
CA GLU A 705 -16.38 3.95 -11.52
C GLU A 705 -15.87 3.67 -12.95
N LYS A 706 -14.62 3.97 -13.27
CA LYS A 706 -13.95 3.55 -14.52
C LYS A 706 -13.03 2.36 -14.26
N LEU A 707 -13.19 1.29 -15.04
CA LEU A 707 -12.46 0.01 -14.92
C LEU A 707 -11.73 -0.39 -16.22
N SER A 708 -12.01 0.27 -17.35
CA SER A 708 -11.47 -0.07 -18.68
C SER A 708 -9.95 0.08 -18.79
N ASP A 709 -9.32 0.95 -18.00
CA ASP A 709 -7.86 1.08 -17.91
C ASP A 709 -7.20 -0.20 -17.39
N GLY A 710 -7.98 -1.11 -16.79
CA GLY A 710 -7.56 -2.44 -16.35
C GLY A 710 -7.58 -3.52 -17.44
N LEU A 711 -7.89 -3.22 -18.70
CA LEU A 711 -8.05 -4.20 -19.80
C LEU A 711 -6.93 -5.23 -19.87
N TYR A 712 -5.67 -4.79 -19.81
CA TYR A 712 -4.50 -5.67 -19.87
C TYR A 712 -3.92 -6.04 -18.50
N SER A 713 -4.67 -5.87 -17.42
CA SER A 713 -4.24 -6.33 -16.10
C SER A 713 -4.56 -7.81 -15.94
N TYR A 714 -3.57 -8.62 -15.56
CA TYR A 714 -3.82 -10.00 -15.16
C TYR A 714 -4.69 -10.06 -13.90
N LYS A 715 -5.74 -10.88 -13.94
CA LYS A 715 -6.63 -11.12 -12.80
C LYS A 715 -6.38 -12.53 -12.27
N ALA A 716 -5.57 -12.66 -11.22
CA ALA A 716 -5.37 -13.96 -10.57
C ALA A 716 -6.67 -14.44 -9.90
N PRO A 717 -7.00 -15.76 -9.93
CA PRO A 717 -8.13 -16.29 -9.22
C PRO A 717 -7.80 -16.30 -7.73
N ALA A 718 -8.54 -15.50 -6.95
CA ALA A 718 -8.36 -15.36 -5.51
C ALA A 718 -9.74 -15.26 -4.83
N PRO A 719 -9.86 -15.60 -3.54
CA PRO A 719 -11.07 -15.34 -2.81
C PRO A 719 -11.18 -13.82 -2.61
N SER A 720 -11.99 -13.17 -3.44
CA SER A 720 -12.17 -11.73 -3.36
C SER A 720 -12.87 -11.35 -2.06
N ALA A 721 -12.49 -10.19 -1.51
CA ALA A 721 -13.00 -9.72 -0.24
C ALA A 721 -14.48 -9.30 -0.29
N SER A 722 -15.01 -9.00 -1.49
CA SER A 722 -16.34 -8.39 -1.64
C SER A 722 -16.83 -8.28 -3.09
N SER A 723 -15.93 -8.40 -4.09
CA SER A 723 -16.28 -8.32 -5.52
C SER A 723 -16.36 -9.70 -6.18
N ILE A 724 -16.89 -9.76 -7.40
CA ILE A 724 -16.82 -10.97 -8.22
C ILE A 724 -15.37 -11.38 -8.50
N ASN A 725 -15.12 -12.68 -8.50
CA ASN A 725 -13.91 -13.26 -9.07
C ASN A 725 -14.11 -13.45 -10.60
N ILE A 726 -13.71 -12.45 -11.38
CA ILE A 726 -13.88 -12.42 -12.85
C ILE A 726 -13.41 -13.73 -13.52
N PRO A 727 -12.16 -14.21 -13.34
CA PRO A 727 -11.73 -15.44 -14.02
C PRO A 727 -12.55 -16.65 -13.58
N TYR A 728 -12.99 -16.76 -12.31
CA TYR A 728 -13.88 -17.84 -11.89
C TYR A 728 -15.20 -17.84 -12.66
N PHE A 729 -15.90 -16.71 -12.76
CA PHE A 729 -17.18 -16.65 -13.46
C PHE A 729 -17.01 -16.89 -14.97
N VAL A 730 -16.01 -16.27 -15.59
CA VAL A 730 -15.72 -16.45 -17.02
C VAL A 730 -15.39 -17.91 -17.33
N SER A 731 -14.58 -18.54 -16.51
CA SER A 731 -14.23 -19.96 -16.62
C SER A 731 -15.43 -20.90 -16.47
N ASN A 732 -16.45 -20.47 -15.73
CA ASN A 732 -17.70 -21.19 -15.52
C ASN A 732 -18.79 -20.77 -16.53
N GLY A 733 -18.43 -20.22 -17.69
CA GLY A 733 -19.37 -19.98 -18.79
C GLY A 733 -20.23 -18.73 -18.63
N TYR A 734 -19.81 -17.76 -17.82
CA TYR A 734 -20.42 -16.43 -17.80
C TYR A 734 -19.68 -15.47 -18.74
N LEU A 735 -20.42 -14.54 -19.31
CA LEU A 735 -19.86 -13.26 -19.72
C LEU A 735 -19.72 -12.37 -18.49
N VAL A 736 -18.63 -11.61 -18.39
CA VAL A 736 -18.50 -10.57 -17.38
C VAL A 736 -18.29 -9.23 -18.06
N PHE A 737 -19.13 -8.25 -17.76
CA PHE A 737 -19.05 -6.90 -18.32
C PHE A 737 -18.73 -5.87 -17.24
N THR A 738 -17.73 -5.02 -17.47
CA THR A 738 -17.34 -3.94 -16.57
C THR A 738 -17.40 -2.57 -17.27
N PRO A 739 -18.56 -1.89 -17.26
CA PRO A 739 -18.72 -0.57 -17.89
C PRO A 739 -17.99 0.52 -17.11
N ASP A 740 -17.47 1.52 -17.83
CA ASP A 740 -17.04 2.78 -17.24
C ASP A 740 -18.22 3.72 -17.02
N ILE A 741 -18.15 4.47 -15.92
CA ILE A 741 -19.20 5.40 -15.51
C ILE A 741 -18.60 6.78 -15.37
N SER A 742 -19.28 7.76 -15.95
CA SER A 742 -19.06 9.18 -15.67
C SER A 742 -20.30 9.75 -14.99
N TYR A 743 -20.14 10.81 -14.21
CA TYR A 743 -21.21 11.28 -13.34
C TYR A 743 -21.64 12.72 -13.63
N GLU A 744 -22.94 12.94 -13.50
CA GLU A 744 -23.56 14.26 -13.43
C GLU A 744 -23.78 14.63 -11.96
N THR A 745 -23.27 15.79 -11.54
CA THR A 745 -23.44 16.32 -10.17
C THR A 745 -24.93 16.36 -9.80
N GLY A 746 -25.25 15.87 -8.61
CA GLY A 746 -26.61 15.77 -8.07
C GLY A 746 -27.35 14.48 -8.44
N HIS A 747 -26.96 13.81 -9.53
CA HIS A 747 -27.69 12.66 -10.07
C HIS A 747 -26.80 11.42 -10.30
N PRO A 748 -26.05 10.94 -9.28
CA PRO A 748 -25.21 9.76 -9.44
C PRO A 748 -26.00 8.49 -9.77
N GLY A 749 -27.23 8.33 -9.25
CA GLY A 749 -28.10 7.20 -9.58
C GLY A 749 -28.52 7.19 -11.05
N LYS A 750 -28.92 8.34 -11.59
CA LYS A 750 -29.23 8.50 -13.02
C LYS A 750 -28.02 8.32 -13.92
N SER A 751 -26.83 8.72 -13.47
CA SER A 751 -25.59 8.45 -14.17
C SER A 751 -25.31 6.93 -14.23
N ALA A 752 -25.56 6.19 -13.15
CA ALA A 752 -25.47 4.73 -13.16
C ALA A 752 -26.43 4.10 -14.19
N GLU A 753 -27.68 4.57 -14.27
CA GLU A 753 -28.63 4.14 -15.33
C GLU A 753 -28.08 4.44 -16.74
N GLU A 754 -27.60 5.67 -16.96
CA GLU A 754 -27.13 6.15 -18.26
C GLU A 754 -25.96 5.34 -18.81
N PHE A 755 -25.00 4.98 -17.96
CA PHE A 755 -23.79 4.27 -18.40
C PHE A 755 -23.92 2.75 -18.27
N ILE A 756 -24.42 2.22 -17.16
CA ILE A 756 -24.47 0.76 -16.93
C ILE A 756 -25.60 0.14 -17.75
N ASN A 757 -26.85 0.59 -17.60
CA ASN A 757 -27.99 -0.06 -18.26
C ASN A 757 -27.87 0.04 -19.79
N SER A 758 -27.39 1.17 -20.31
CA SER A 758 -27.22 1.32 -21.76
C SER A 758 -26.11 0.43 -22.33
N GLY A 759 -25.01 0.21 -21.59
CA GLY A 759 -23.98 -0.75 -21.98
C GLY A 759 -24.52 -2.17 -22.01
N VAL A 760 -25.36 -2.53 -21.04
CA VAL A 760 -26.06 -3.83 -21.01
C VAL A 760 -27.00 -3.97 -22.21
N GLU A 761 -27.82 -2.97 -22.52
CA GLU A 761 -28.70 -2.98 -23.70
C GLU A 761 -27.92 -3.04 -25.01
N ALA A 762 -26.74 -2.40 -25.09
CA ALA A 762 -25.88 -2.51 -26.25
C ALA A 762 -25.36 -3.95 -26.44
N LEU A 763 -24.95 -4.62 -25.36
CA LEU A 763 -24.48 -6.01 -25.41
C LEU A 763 -25.61 -7.01 -25.71
N LYS A 764 -26.84 -6.78 -25.22
CA LYS A 764 -28.03 -7.61 -25.49
C LYS A 764 -28.39 -7.72 -26.98
N LYS A 765 -27.90 -6.81 -27.83
CA LYS A 765 -28.09 -6.89 -29.29
C LYS A 765 -27.38 -8.09 -29.93
N ASN A 766 -26.39 -8.65 -29.22
CA ASN A 766 -25.72 -9.85 -29.67
C ASN A 766 -26.56 -11.09 -29.37
N ALA A 767 -26.74 -11.97 -30.37
CA ALA A 767 -27.53 -13.19 -30.23
C ALA A 767 -27.02 -14.16 -29.15
N TRP A 768 -25.73 -14.04 -28.80
CA TRP A 768 -25.05 -14.86 -27.80
C TRP A 768 -25.17 -14.34 -26.36
N VAL A 769 -25.77 -13.18 -26.11
CA VAL A 769 -26.14 -12.75 -24.75
C VAL A 769 -27.54 -13.25 -24.43
N ASP A 770 -27.70 -13.99 -23.34
CA ASP A 770 -29.03 -14.27 -22.81
C ASP A 770 -29.55 -13.05 -22.05
N GLY A 771 -30.34 -12.22 -22.74
CA GLY A 771 -30.95 -11.02 -22.19
C GLY A 771 -31.90 -11.26 -21.01
N THR A 772 -32.29 -12.50 -20.73
CA THR A 772 -33.12 -12.87 -19.57
C THR A 772 -32.29 -13.33 -18.37
N LYS A 773 -30.99 -13.56 -18.54
CA LYS A 773 -30.07 -14.10 -17.54
C LYS A 773 -28.92 -13.15 -17.27
N ILE A 774 -29.26 -11.94 -16.82
CA ILE A 774 -28.28 -10.90 -16.47
C ILE A 774 -28.30 -10.65 -14.96
N GLY A 775 -27.13 -10.78 -14.32
CA GLY A 775 -26.92 -10.42 -12.91
C GLY A 775 -26.10 -9.13 -12.76
N ILE A 776 -26.24 -8.44 -11.63
CA ILE A 776 -25.40 -7.29 -11.27
C ILE A 776 -24.73 -7.48 -9.92
N GLN A 777 -23.51 -6.97 -9.79
CA GLN A 777 -22.78 -6.96 -8.54
C GLN A 777 -22.00 -5.66 -8.35
N GLY A 778 -21.97 -5.18 -7.10
CA GLY A 778 -21.16 -4.05 -6.70
C GLY A 778 -20.91 -4.06 -5.19
N GLN A 779 -19.81 -3.43 -4.76
CA GLN A 779 -19.43 -3.24 -3.35
C GLN A 779 -19.35 -1.75 -3.06
N SER A 780 -19.71 -1.32 -1.84
CA SER A 780 -19.56 0.06 -1.37
C SER A 780 -20.33 1.03 -2.29
N TRP A 781 -19.66 1.93 -3.00
CA TRP A 781 -20.28 2.75 -4.05
C TRP A 781 -21.01 1.94 -5.13
N GLY A 782 -20.39 0.85 -5.60
CA GLY A 782 -21.05 -0.10 -6.50
C GLY A 782 -22.26 -0.77 -5.84
N GLY A 783 -22.25 -0.94 -4.51
CA GLY A 783 -23.38 -1.45 -3.75
C GLY A 783 -24.58 -0.47 -3.74
N TYR A 784 -24.31 0.82 -3.56
CA TYR A 784 -25.31 1.88 -3.77
C TYR A 784 -25.88 1.83 -5.19
N GLN A 785 -25.01 1.74 -6.21
CA GLN A 785 -25.45 1.69 -7.60
C GLN A 785 -26.30 0.45 -7.88
N VAL A 786 -25.96 -0.73 -7.36
CA VAL A 786 -26.83 -1.92 -7.43
C VAL A 786 -28.18 -1.64 -6.79
N ALA A 787 -28.21 -1.10 -5.57
CA ALA A 787 -29.45 -0.80 -4.86
C ALA A 787 -30.32 0.22 -5.61
N HIS A 788 -29.70 1.23 -6.26
CA HIS A 788 -30.40 2.19 -7.11
C HIS A 788 -30.98 1.52 -8.36
N LEU A 789 -30.16 0.79 -9.12
CA LEU A 789 -30.54 0.21 -10.41
C LEU A 789 -31.73 -0.76 -10.31
N ILE A 790 -31.79 -1.58 -9.27
CA ILE A 790 -32.93 -2.51 -9.07
C ILE A 790 -34.25 -1.81 -8.72
N THR A 791 -34.21 -0.52 -8.37
CA THR A 791 -35.43 0.30 -8.20
C THR A 791 -35.86 0.99 -9.48
N ALA A 792 -34.95 1.09 -10.46
CA ALA A 792 -35.16 1.81 -11.72
C ALA A 792 -35.53 0.88 -12.89
N THR A 793 -35.16 -0.40 -12.84
CA THR A 793 -35.41 -1.36 -13.93
C THR A 793 -35.61 -2.79 -13.40
N ASN A 794 -36.31 -3.61 -14.19
CA ASN A 794 -36.48 -5.06 -13.95
C ASN A 794 -35.65 -5.92 -14.92
N MET A 795 -34.69 -5.33 -15.65
CA MET A 795 -33.90 -6.07 -16.65
C MET A 795 -32.93 -7.09 -16.03
N TYR A 796 -32.67 -7.01 -14.74
CA TYR A 796 -31.74 -7.88 -14.02
C TYR A 796 -32.49 -9.03 -13.34
N ALA A 797 -32.04 -10.25 -13.58
CA ALA A 797 -32.59 -11.46 -13.00
C ALA A 797 -32.12 -11.70 -11.56
N ALA A 798 -30.97 -11.14 -11.17
CA ALA A 798 -30.42 -11.26 -9.82
C ALA A 798 -29.45 -10.12 -9.50
N ALA A 799 -29.39 -9.69 -8.24
CA ALA A 799 -28.53 -8.61 -7.78
C ALA A 799 -27.74 -8.97 -6.51
N TRP A 800 -26.50 -8.50 -6.42
CA TRP A 800 -25.68 -8.64 -5.22
C TRP A 800 -25.11 -7.27 -4.82
N ALA A 801 -25.64 -6.71 -3.73
CA ALA A 801 -25.29 -5.41 -3.19
C ALA A 801 -24.40 -5.57 -1.95
N GLY A 802 -23.11 -5.31 -2.09
CA GLY A 802 -22.18 -5.33 -0.97
C GLY A 802 -21.98 -3.92 -0.37
N ALA A 803 -22.03 -3.82 0.96
CA ALA A 803 -22.04 -2.60 1.76
C ALA A 803 -22.81 -1.43 1.12
N PRO A 804 -24.08 -1.61 0.71
CA PRO A 804 -24.83 -0.56 0.05
C PRO A 804 -25.15 0.60 0.99
N VAL A 805 -25.15 1.82 0.46
CA VAL A 805 -25.83 2.96 1.07
C VAL A 805 -27.24 2.99 0.53
N SER A 806 -28.24 2.72 1.37
CA SER A 806 -29.66 2.71 0.97
C SER A 806 -30.37 4.03 1.25
N ASN A 807 -29.87 4.81 2.20
CA ASN A 807 -30.47 6.04 2.67
C ASN A 807 -29.40 7.11 2.88
N MET A 808 -29.17 7.95 1.88
CA MET A 808 -28.18 9.02 1.94
C MET A 808 -28.48 10.04 3.04
N THR A 809 -29.74 10.20 3.46
CA THR A 809 -30.10 11.15 4.53
C THR A 809 -29.54 10.72 5.89
N SER A 810 -29.74 9.46 6.30
CA SER A 810 -29.20 8.94 7.56
C SER A 810 -27.68 8.72 7.48
N ALA A 811 -27.20 8.34 6.29
CA ALA A 811 -25.80 8.02 6.06
C ALA A 811 -24.89 9.26 6.04
N TYR A 812 -25.43 10.44 5.71
CA TYR A 812 -24.74 11.74 5.68
C TYR A 812 -24.13 12.12 7.03
N GLY A 813 -24.88 11.93 8.12
CA GLY A 813 -24.41 12.17 9.49
C GLY A 813 -23.58 11.03 10.10
N GLY A 814 -23.39 9.93 9.36
CA GLY A 814 -22.69 8.74 9.85
C GLY A 814 -21.19 8.96 10.05
N ILE A 815 -20.58 8.12 10.89
CA ILE A 815 -19.15 8.11 11.17
C ILE A 815 -18.46 6.96 10.42
N ARG A 816 -17.29 7.25 9.83
CA ARG A 816 -16.32 6.25 9.39
C ARG A 816 -15.49 5.81 10.59
N TRP A 817 -15.92 4.78 11.31
CA TRP A 817 -15.32 4.37 12.58
C TRP A 817 -13.84 3.96 12.50
N ASP A 818 -13.32 3.60 11.33
CA ASP A 818 -11.89 3.33 11.15
C ASP A 818 -11.03 4.60 11.29
N SER A 819 -11.47 5.71 10.72
CA SER A 819 -10.78 7.01 10.80
C SER A 819 -11.33 7.95 11.88
N GLY A 820 -12.55 7.68 12.35
CA GLY A 820 -13.35 8.54 13.21
C GLY A 820 -14.04 9.71 12.48
N MET A 821 -13.83 9.86 11.17
CA MET A 821 -14.33 11.00 10.41
C MET A 821 -15.85 10.95 10.21
N ASN A 822 -16.50 12.11 10.19
CA ASN A 822 -17.86 12.24 9.65
C ASN A 822 -17.86 12.03 8.11
N ARG A 823 -19.01 11.68 7.54
CA ARG A 823 -19.17 11.30 6.12
C ARG A 823 -19.66 12.41 5.20
N GLN A 824 -19.95 13.62 5.68
CA GLN A 824 -20.50 14.74 4.88
C GLN A 824 -19.74 14.98 3.56
N PHE A 825 -18.41 15.02 3.60
CA PHE A 825 -17.58 15.23 2.40
C PHE A 825 -17.79 14.19 1.29
N GLN A 826 -18.17 12.96 1.68
CA GLN A 826 -18.47 11.89 0.72
C GLN A 826 -19.70 12.21 -0.12
N TYR A 827 -20.66 12.92 0.46
CA TYR A 827 -21.92 13.26 -0.18
C TYR A 827 -21.80 14.58 -0.93
N GLU A 828 -21.24 15.60 -0.28
CA GLU A 828 -21.18 16.95 -0.84
C GLU A 828 -20.15 17.09 -1.95
N LYS A 829 -18.96 16.49 -1.78
CA LYS A 829 -17.78 16.81 -2.59
C LYS A 829 -17.24 15.67 -3.41
N THR A 830 -17.23 14.45 -2.88
CA THR A 830 -16.50 13.34 -3.50
C THR A 830 -17.46 12.31 -4.09
N GLN A 831 -17.44 11.07 -3.62
CA GLN A 831 -17.98 9.90 -4.33
C GLN A 831 -19.49 10.00 -4.67
N SER A 832 -20.33 10.56 -3.80
CA SER A 832 -21.77 10.65 -4.07
C SER A 832 -22.15 11.85 -4.93
N ARG A 833 -21.24 12.83 -5.08
CA ARG A 833 -21.36 13.92 -6.04
C ARG A 833 -22.68 14.71 -5.94
N ILE A 834 -23.29 14.82 -4.75
CA ILE A 834 -24.56 15.55 -4.58
C ILE A 834 -24.34 17.05 -4.82
N GLY A 835 -23.18 17.58 -4.44
CA GLY A 835 -22.78 18.96 -4.72
C GLY A 835 -23.45 20.02 -3.85
N ALA A 836 -24.22 19.62 -2.86
CA ALA A 836 -24.90 20.50 -1.90
C ALA A 836 -25.09 19.77 -0.55
N THR A 837 -25.24 20.53 0.52
CA THR A 837 -25.56 19.98 1.84
C THR A 837 -26.98 19.38 1.87
N LEU A 838 -27.25 18.53 2.86
CA LEU A 838 -28.58 17.94 3.04
C LEU A 838 -29.69 18.99 3.23
N TRP A 839 -29.36 20.14 3.82
CA TRP A 839 -30.32 21.21 4.09
C TRP A 839 -30.57 22.12 2.88
N GLU A 840 -29.58 22.27 2.00
CA GLU A 840 -29.73 23.07 0.77
C GLU A 840 -30.55 22.35 -0.29
N LYS A 841 -30.37 21.03 -0.44
CA LYS A 841 -31.03 20.22 -1.47
C LYS A 841 -31.54 18.87 -0.93
N PRO A 842 -32.44 18.86 0.07
CA PRO A 842 -32.95 17.61 0.67
C PRO A 842 -33.56 16.65 -0.36
N GLU A 843 -34.17 17.18 -1.41
CA GLU A 843 -34.77 16.42 -2.51
C GLU A 843 -33.76 15.55 -3.24
N LEU A 844 -32.52 16.01 -3.46
CA LEU A 844 -31.48 15.21 -4.13
C LEU A 844 -31.03 14.03 -3.26
N TYR A 845 -30.98 14.20 -1.94
CA TYR A 845 -30.64 13.11 -1.03
C TYR A 845 -31.76 12.07 -0.98
N ILE A 846 -33.02 12.49 -1.06
CA ILE A 846 -34.19 11.59 -1.14
C ILE A 846 -34.22 10.86 -2.50
N GLU A 847 -34.02 11.59 -3.60
CA GLU A 847 -33.97 11.03 -4.97
C GLU A 847 -32.93 9.92 -5.08
N ASN A 848 -31.72 10.18 -4.57
CA ASN A 848 -30.60 9.23 -4.59
C ASN A 848 -30.61 8.23 -3.42
N SER A 849 -31.73 8.09 -2.70
CA SER A 849 -31.87 7.08 -1.64
C SER A 849 -32.75 5.92 -2.11
N PRO A 850 -32.18 4.73 -2.40
CA PRO A 850 -32.94 3.53 -2.79
C PRO A 850 -34.06 3.16 -1.81
N LEU A 851 -33.90 3.48 -0.51
CA LEU A 851 -34.88 3.21 0.55
C LEU A 851 -36.29 3.69 0.17
N PHE A 852 -36.42 4.89 -0.40
CA PHE A 852 -37.74 5.46 -0.77
C PHE A 852 -38.34 4.84 -2.03
N HIS A 853 -37.58 3.99 -2.73
CA HIS A 853 -37.96 3.38 -4.00
C HIS A 853 -38.09 1.85 -3.93
N LEU A 854 -37.88 1.24 -2.76
CA LEU A 854 -37.95 -0.21 -2.56
C LEU A 854 -39.25 -0.89 -3.05
N PRO A 855 -40.45 -0.26 -3.03
CA PRO A 855 -41.64 -0.88 -3.60
C PRO A 855 -41.52 -1.28 -5.08
N LYS A 856 -40.64 -0.59 -5.83
CA LYS A 856 -40.38 -0.85 -7.26
C LYS A 856 -39.50 -2.07 -7.51
N VAL A 857 -38.79 -2.57 -6.50
CA VAL A 857 -37.84 -3.68 -6.65
C VAL A 857 -38.59 -4.98 -6.94
N ASN A 858 -38.21 -5.66 -8.02
CA ASN A 858 -38.66 -7.04 -8.31
C ASN A 858 -37.48 -8.02 -8.50
N THR A 859 -36.26 -7.51 -8.64
CA THR A 859 -35.05 -8.32 -8.73
C THR A 859 -34.69 -8.92 -7.36
N PRO A 860 -34.53 -10.26 -7.25
CA PRO A 860 -33.98 -10.90 -6.07
C PRO A 860 -32.60 -10.35 -5.72
N VAL A 861 -32.37 -10.00 -4.46
CA VAL A 861 -31.12 -9.33 -4.06
C VAL A 861 -30.48 -9.93 -2.81
N VAL A 862 -29.18 -10.20 -2.89
CA VAL A 862 -28.34 -10.48 -1.73
C VAL A 862 -27.67 -9.19 -1.28
N ILE A 863 -27.76 -8.89 0.01
CA ILE A 863 -27.08 -7.78 0.67
C ILE A 863 -25.95 -8.38 1.50
N MET A 864 -24.71 -7.92 1.33
CA MET A 864 -23.64 -8.19 2.28
C MET A 864 -23.28 -6.89 2.99
N SER A 865 -23.45 -6.80 4.30
CA SER A 865 -22.85 -5.72 5.09
C SER A 865 -22.26 -6.35 6.37
N ASN A 866 -21.22 -5.77 6.96
CA ASN A 866 -20.58 -6.36 8.15
C ASN A 866 -20.75 -5.44 9.36
N ASP A 867 -20.83 -6.02 10.55
CA ASP A 867 -21.09 -5.27 11.79
C ASP A 867 -19.92 -4.43 12.32
N ALA A 868 -18.69 -4.69 11.85
CA ALA A 868 -17.51 -3.87 12.13
C ALA A 868 -17.05 -3.04 10.90
N ASP A 869 -17.96 -2.75 9.96
CA ASP A 869 -17.69 -1.88 8.82
C ASP A 869 -17.42 -0.44 9.28
N GLY A 870 -16.14 -0.03 9.22
CA GLY A 870 -15.69 1.30 9.58
C GLY A 870 -15.81 2.35 8.45
N ALA A 871 -16.39 2.02 7.29
CA ALA A 871 -16.54 2.93 6.16
C ALA A 871 -18.00 3.24 5.80
N VAL A 872 -18.87 2.23 5.78
CA VAL A 872 -20.32 2.37 5.56
C VAL A 872 -21.05 1.87 6.81
N PRO A 873 -21.91 2.69 7.44
CA PRO A 873 -22.66 2.24 8.62
C PRO A 873 -23.46 0.96 8.32
N TRP A 874 -23.20 -0.09 9.09
CA TRP A 874 -23.86 -1.39 9.01
C TRP A 874 -25.40 -1.30 8.90
N TYR A 875 -26.00 -0.33 9.59
CA TYR A 875 -27.43 -0.05 9.57
C TYR A 875 -28.01 0.20 8.16
N GLN A 876 -27.22 0.66 7.18
CA GLN A 876 -27.69 0.84 5.80
C GLN A 876 -28.11 -0.50 5.16
N GLY A 877 -27.35 -1.57 5.41
CA GLY A 877 -27.72 -2.91 4.96
C GLY A 877 -28.99 -3.42 5.65
N ILE A 878 -29.14 -3.13 6.95
CA ILE A 878 -30.33 -3.49 7.74
C ILE A 878 -31.57 -2.73 7.25
N GLU A 879 -31.48 -1.41 7.02
CA GLU A 879 -32.58 -0.58 6.51
C GLU A 879 -33.11 -1.14 5.19
N MET A 880 -32.23 -1.46 4.25
CA MET A 880 -32.62 -2.07 2.97
C MET A 880 -33.24 -3.46 3.13
N PHE A 881 -32.61 -4.36 3.91
CA PHE A 881 -33.09 -5.73 4.12
C PHE A 881 -34.48 -5.74 4.76
N THR A 882 -34.66 -5.02 5.86
CA THR A 882 -35.93 -4.98 6.59
C THR A 882 -37.04 -4.32 5.79
N GLY A 883 -36.72 -3.28 5.01
CA GLY A 883 -37.66 -2.65 4.07
C GLY A 883 -38.16 -3.61 2.99
N LEU A 884 -37.24 -4.30 2.29
CA LEU A 884 -37.59 -5.29 1.26
C LEU A 884 -38.35 -6.48 1.84
N LYS A 885 -37.92 -6.98 3.01
CA LYS A 885 -38.60 -8.07 3.72
C LYS A 885 -40.03 -7.69 4.09
N ARG A 886 -40.26 -6.47 4.59
CA ARG A 886 -41.61 -5.98 4.91
C ARG A 886 -42.51 -5.92 3.68
N LEU A 887 -41.94 -5.63 2.52
CA LEU A 887 -42.63 -5.59 1.22
C LEU A 887 -42.79 -6.97 0.56
N GLY A 888 -42.35 -8.06 1.23
CA GLY A 888 -42.42 -9.42 0.69
C GLY A 888 -41.54 -9.65 -0.55
N LYS A 889 -40.47 -8.88 -0.71
CA LYS A 889 -39.53 -9.00 -1.84
C LYS A 889 -38.43 -10.03 -1.52
N PRO A 890 -37.95 -10.83 -2.49
CA PRO A 890 -36.87 -11.79 -2.26
C PRO A 890 -35.56 -11.09 -1.91
N VAL A 891 -35.10 -11.27 -0.66
CA VAL A 891 -33.92 -10.61 -0.13
C VAL A 891 -33.20 -11.46 0.91
N TRP A 892 -31.87 -11.45 0.88
CA TRP A 892 -31.02 -12.09 1.89
C TRP A 892 -30.00 -11.08 2.43
N LEU A 893 -29.67 -11.18 3.71
CA LEU A 893 -28.63 -10.37 4.35
C LEU A 893 -27.54 -11.29 4.91
N LEU A 894 -26.31 -11.07 4.44
CA LEU A 894 -25.10 -11.74 4.89
C LEU A 894 -24.35 -10.75 5.80
N ASN A 895 -24.11 -11.17 7.04
CA ASN A 895 -23.26 -10.47 8.00
C ASN A 895 -22.11 -11.38 8.42
N TYR A 896 -20.89 -11.00 8.05
CA TYR A 896 -19.70 -11.63 8.60
C TYR A 896 -19.29 -10.86 9.87
N ASN A 897 -19.48 -11.50 11.02
CA ASN A 897 -19.27 -10.82 12.29
C ASN A 897 -17.80 -10.46 12.53
N ASN A 898 -17.59 -9.27 13.11
CA ASN A 898 -16.30 -8.65 13.41
C ASN A 898 -15.42 -8.45 12.16
N GLU A 899 -16.03 -8.37 10.97
CA GLU A 899 -15.34 -8.05 9.73
C GLU A 899 -15.51 -6.58 9.35
N ALA A 900 -14.48 -6.03 8.73
CA ALA A 900 -14.45 -4.64 8.27
C ALA A 900 -15.27 -4.44 6.98
N HIS A 901 -15.13 -3.25 6.38
CA HIS A 901 -15.79 -2.87 5.13
C HIS A 901 -15.56 -3.86 3.98
N ASN A 902 -14.32 -4.33 3.85
CA ASN A 902 -13.97 -5.47 3.02
C ASN A 902 -13.56 -6.60 3.95
N LEU A 903 -13.97 -7.84 3.63
CA LEU A 903 -13.61 -9.00 4.45
C LEU A 903 -12.08 -9.08 4.58
N VAL A 904 -11.58 -9.20 5.79
CA VAL A 904 -10.16 -9.34 6.13
C VAL A 904 -9.80 -10.82 6.22
N GLN A 905 -10.65 -11.62 6.87
CA GLN A 905 -10.33 -13.01 7.14
C GLN A 905 -10.56 -13.87 5.89
N ARG A 906 -9.52 -14.61 5.48
CA ARG A 906 -9.52 -15.36 4.21
C ARG A 906 -10.64 -16.40 4.13
N GLN A 907 -11.01 -17.05 5.24
CA GLN A 907 -12.10 -18.03 5.24
C GLN A 907 -13.45 -17.39 4.91
N ASN A 908 -13.70 -16.17 5.38
CA ASN A 908 -14.91 -15.41 5.06
C ASN A 908 -14.89 -14.98 3.59
N ARG A 909 -13.71 -14.60 3.06
CA ARG A 909 -13.53 -14.37 1.61
C ARG A 909 -13.79 -15.62 0.78
N LYS A 910 -13.49 -16.83 1.27
CA LYS A 910 -13.81 -18.07 0.54
C LYS A 910 -15.30 -18.37 0.57
N ASP A 911 -15.94 -18.23 1.74
CA ASP A 911 -17.39 -18.42 1.92
C ASP A 911 -18.20 -17.50 0.99
N ILE A 912 -17.88 -16.20 0.94
CA ILE A 912 -18.63 -15.27 0.09
C ILE A 912 -18.54 -15.64 -1.39
N GLN A 913 -17.39 -16.09 -1.89
CA GLN A 913 -17.25 -16.43 -3.30
C GLN A 913 -18.05 -17.68 -3.66
N ILE A 914 -18.19 -18.63 -2.74
CA ILE A 914 -19.07 -19.79 -2.91
C ILE A 914 -20.53 -19.34 -2.97
N ARG A 915 -20.99 -18.52 -2.01
CA ARG A 915 -22.37 -18.03 -1.98
C ARG A 915 -22.71 -17.18 -3.20
N LEU A 916 -21.78 -16.32 -3.63
CA LEU A 916 -21.91 -15.51 -4.84
C LEU A 916 -22.06 -16.38 -6.09
N GLY A 917 -21.24 -17.43 -6.23
CA GLY A 917 -21.34 -18.41 -7.30
C GLY A 917 -22.70 -19.12 -7.28
N GLN A 918 -23.09 -19.70 -6.15
CA GLN A 918 -24.36 -20.43 -6.01
C GLN A 918 -25.59 -19.55 -6.28
N PHE A 919 -25.57 -18.29 -5.84
CA PHE A 919 -26.65 -17.34 -6.08
C PHE A 919 -26.84 -17.06 -7.59
N PHE A 920 -25.76 -16.75 -8.30
CA PHE A 920 -25.84 -16.51 -9.74
C PHE A 920 -26.08 -17.79 -10.53
N ASP A 921 -25.56 -18.95 -10.13
CA ASP A 921 -25.82 -20.22 -10.81
C ASP A 921 -27.32 -20.58 -10.72
N TYR A 922 -27.97 -20.35 -9.58
CA TYR A 922 -29.41 -20.56 -9.42
C TYR A 922 -30.23 -19.67 -10.38
N TYR A 923 -30.08 -18.35 -10.27
CA TYR A 923 -30.91 -17.41 -11.05
C TYR A 923 -30.55 -17.36 -12.54
N LEU A 924 -29.27 -17.46 -12.88
CA LEU A 924 -28.80 -17.21 -14.24
C LEU A 924 -28.64 -18.49 -15.06
N LYS A 925 -28.38 -19.65 -14.43
CA LYS A 925 -28.22 -20.94 -15.13
C LYS A 925 -29.28 -21.98 -14.79
N GLY A 926 -30.15 -21.73 -13.81
CA GLY A 926 -31.16 -22.70 -13.39
C GLY A 926 -30.57 -23.88 -12.61
N ALA A 927 -29.44 -23.68 -11.93
CA ALA A 927 -28.92 -24.66 -10.99
C ALA A 927 -29.90 -24.85 -9.81
N LYS A 928 -29.72 -25.92 -9.02
CA LYS A 928 -30.48 -26.10 -7.77
C LYS A 928 -30.11 -25.03 -6.74
N ALA A 929 -31.06 -24.63 -5.90
CA ALA A 929 -30.79 -23.66 -4.83
C ALA A 929 -29.92 -24.31 -3.74
N PRO A 930 -28.97 -23.59 -3.13
CA PRO A 930 -28.35 -24.04 -1.90
C PRO A 930 -29.29 -23.83 -0.70
N VAL A 931 -29.12 -24.62 0.37
CA VAL A 931 -29.93 -24.53 1.61
C VAL A 931 -29.93 -23.11 2.18
N TRP A 932 -28.78 -22.41 2.20
CA TRP A 932 -28.71 -21.05 2.73
C TRP A 932 -29.58 -20.05 1.95
N LEU A 933 -29.78 -20.28 0.64
CA LEU A 933 -30.60 -19.42 -0.20
C LEU A 933 -32.08 -19.76 -0.02
N ALA A 934 -32.43 -21.05 0.01
CA ALA A 934 -33.81 -21.50 0.14
C ALA A 934 -34.45 -21.15 1.50
N SER A 935 -33.73 -21.37 2.61
CA SER A 935 -34.31 -21.26 3.96
C SER A 935 -33.53 -20.37 4.92
N GLY A 936 -32.36 -19.86 4.53
CA GLY A 936 -31.41 -19.23 5.46
C GLY A 936 -30.75 -20.24 6.42
N ILE A 937 -29.91 -19.73 7.32
CA ILE A 937 -29.23 -20.54 8.37
C ILE A 937 -29.58 -19.98 9.75
N PRO A 938 -30.34 -20.73 10.59
CA PRO A 938 -30.66 -20.30 11.94
C PRO A 938 -29.41 -20.10 12.81
N ALA A 939 -29.50 -19.17 13.78
CA ALA A 939 -28.40 -18.91 14.71
C ALA A 939 -27.97 -20.17 15.50
N THR A 940 -28.88 -21.10 15.76
CA THR A 940 -28.61 -22.38 16.42
C THR A 940 -27.76 -23.36 15.59
N GLU A 941 -27.70 -23.16 14.27
CA GLU A 941 -26.95 -23.98 13.32
C GLU A 941 -25.67 -23.31 12.83
N LYS A 942 -25.45 -22.05 13.23
CA LYS A 942 -24.25 -21.29 12.90
C LYS A 942 -22.99 -22.00 13.41
N GLY A 943 -22.03 -22.21 12.51
CA GLY A 943 -20.79 -22.92 12.82
C GLY A 943 -20.91 -24.45 12.84
N LYS A 944 -22.14 -25.01 12.77
CA LYS A 944 -22.38 -26.44 12.56
C LYS A 944 -22.52 -26.79 11.08
N THR A 945 -23.17 -25.91 10.31
CA THR A 945 -23.29 -26.01 8.85
C THR A 945 -23.07 -24.65 8.18
N TRP A 946 -22.61 -24.68 6.94
CA TRP A 946 -22.51 -23.51 6.06
C TRP A 946 -23.74 -23.33 5.17
N GLY A 947 -24.55 -24.39 5.00
CA GLY A 947 -25.73 -24.42 4.13
C GLY A 947 -25.41 -24.44 2.64
N PHE A 948 -24.23 -24.92 2.23
CA PHE A 948 -23.81 -24.96 0.84
C PHE A 948 -24.44 -26.10 0.04
N GLU A 949 -25.03 -27.07 0.72
CA GLU A 949 -25.68 -28.23 0.12
C GLU A 949 -26.81 -27.78 -0.81
N LEU A 950 -26.97 -28.44 -1.96
CA LEU A 950 -28.04 -28.14 -2.90
C LEU A 950 -29.34 -28.84 -2.50
N THR A 951 -30.47 -28.16 -2.68
CA THR A 951 -31.82 -28.64 -2.34
C THR A 951 -32.78 -28.46 -3.53
N ASP A 952 -33.86 -29.23 -3.53
CA ASP A 952 -34.98 -29.08 -4.48
C ASP A 952 -35.98 -28.01 -4.02
N GLU A 953 -35.84 -27.50 -2.79
CA GLU A 953 -36.62 -26.36 -2.29
C GLU A 953 -36.27 -25.08 -3.04
N LYS A 954 -37.30 -24.26 -3.30
CA LYS A 954 -37.14 -22.96 -3.97
C LYS A 954 -37.16 -21.84 -2.93
N PRO A 955 -36.34 -20.78 -3.10
CA PRO A 955 -36.31 -19.63 -2.21
C PRO A 955 -37.56 -18.75 -2.26
#